data_AF-A0A6P1M9Q5-F1
#
_entry.id   AF-A0A6P1M9Q5-F1
#
_cell.length_a   1.000
_cell.length_b   1.000
_cell.length_c   1.000
_cell.angle_alpha   90.00
_cell.angle_beta   90.00
_cell.angle_gamma   90.00
#
_symmetry.space_group_name_H-M   'P 1'
#
loop_
_entity.id
_entity.type
_entity.pdbx_description
1 polymer ?
#
loop_
_entity_poly.entity_id
_entity_poly.type
_entity_poly.pdbx_seq_one_letter_code
_entity_poly.pdbx_strand_id
1 'polypeptide(L)'
;MKKWVIHIFSVLLLGAVTVQAGNNVYKGTAGDNDFNNDSNWWNSLDPTDSAFLRGDNLDANPSWAFPNLSATATVSRVVFQASVSTKSYTISGEKLTIDGNGDAQTLLIDSQAANTNVQTFANSVELVSINSANNYHIKTTGAGALVFNGTLSQGSSSAGLGIGLYAGDIEINGSVNSSGKLLKLHDEAGDGIVKFTGSGAWTGGGVVQISSGAKLLLDRDTTDSSGFVPSSVQLGGGILTLGNDEQIGNSAQVYFSVTNGGLFELDGHTESIGQLLFDRDTIYGVLNMGDGGVLRVKNQSSTATWGSLIVTNWVDGSNHIYVDGGSFSETQLAAITFDGYAAGAQVAGGELYPASLSVVSVENNVYTGLAGDNDLNNDSNWWNSLGSNDAAFFRGDNIASNPAWATPFFSSSTTLTAVKFTDESGGGAAYTFSGSDLTIDGSVVTDGQTVLIDMLNSSHTQTFSNNVELVSFNNALNSHVKTSGEGSLVFAGGLSQGDASQGIGIRLYAGDLEISGDVDGSSKLWKLSDDSGDGIMKLTGSGAWTGGGTVQVASGAELLLARDTTDSTGFAPGSVQMGGGILTLGNDEQITDSARVYYTVEDGGVFDLNGFEESVDELLFDRDTIYGVLEMGDGGVLRLVGQSSTATWGSLVVTGWESGLDHIYVDGGSFSTAQLAAITFDGYSAGAKVESGELLPAGNILGFSGWIDNYSLTGGDEAADADPDGDGVVNLYEYGFGGDPTNDAVTGTLPTFEISGSTVEIVHVERTGAISGISYSVQQTPELVSPAWTTAGVSLIGESADVDGFKTVTNQVSADAAVKFLKVFVAED
;
A
#
# COMPACT_ATOMS: atom_id res chain seq x y z
N MET A 1 -31.84 -94.16 45.23
CA MET A 1 -32.58 -93.35 46.22
C MET A 1 -32.29 -91.86 45.96
N LYS A 2 -33.30 -90.97 46.00
CA LYS A 2 -33.25 -89.48 46.10
C LYS A 2 -32.04 -88.74 45.44
N LYS A 3 -32.17 -87.99 44.32
CA LYS A 3 -32.91 -86.71 44.16
C LYS A 3 -32.94 -86.24 42.66
N TRP A 4 -33.88 -85.33 42.33
CA TRP A 4 -34.06 -84.48 41.11
C TRP A 4 -34.58 -85.08 39.77
N VAL A 5 -35.68 -84.50 39.26
CA VAL A 5 -36.14 -84.18 37.85
C VAL A 5 -37.64 -83.76 37.90
N ILE A 6 -38.11 -82.80 37.06
CA ILE A 6 -39.54 -82.35 36.91
C ILE A 6 -39.85 -82.00 35.41
N HIS A 7 -41.13 -82.05 34.96
CA HIS A 7 -41.62 -81.76 33.57
C HIS A 7 -43.07 -81.19 33.51
N ILE A 8 -43.52 -80.60 32.37
CA ILE A 8 -44.81 -79.87 32.13
C ILE A 8 -45.43 -80.19 30.71
N PHE A 9 -46.70 -79.80 30.45
CA PHE A 9 -47.62 -80.21 29.34
C PHE A 9 -48.20 -79.06 28.45
N SER A 10 -49.00 -79.38 27.40
CA SER A 10 -49.55 -78.44 26.36
C SER A 10 -51.05 -78.62 26.01
N VAL A 11 -51.77 -77.55 25.61
CA VAL A 11 -53.14 -77.52 24.98
C VAL A 11 -53.30 -76.27 24.06
N LEU A 12 -54.27 -76.27 23.10
CA LEU A 12 -54.50 -75.30 22.02
C LEU A 12 -55.84 -74.51 22.18
N LEU A 13 -55.91 -73.20 21.89
CA LEU A 13 -57.18 -72.44 21.66
C LEU A 13 -56.94 -71.10 20.91
N LEU A 14 -57.97 -70.54 20.25
CA LEU A 14 -57.94 -69.16 19.71
C LEU A 14 -58.04 -68.10 20.83
N GLY A 15 -57.26 -67.02 20.74
CA GLY A 15 -57.45 -65.83 21.56
C GLY A 15 -56.35 -64.77 21.38
N ALA A 16 -56.77 -63.52 21.18
CA ALA A 16 -56.05 -62.25 21.33
C ALA A 16 -54.52 -62.20 21.13
N VAL A 17 -54.06 -61.46 20.11
CA VAL A 17 -52.82 -60.67 20.23
C VAL A 17 -53.22 -59.21 20.40
N THR A 18 -53.03 -58.73 21.62
CA THR A 18 -53.27 -57.34 22.02
C THR A 18 -52.28 -56.42 21.31
N VAL A 19 -52.74 -55.24 20.89
CA VAL A 19 -51.84 -54.14 20.52
C VAL A 19 -50.99 -53.79 21.74
N GLN A 20 -49.67 -53.81 21.60
CA GLN A 20 -48.75 -53.17 22.53
C GLN A 20 -47.91 -52.17 21.73
N ALA A 21 -48.15 -50.89 21.97
CA ALA A 21 -47.42 -49.80 21.33
C ALA A 21 -45.97 -49.75 21.85
N GLY A 22 -45.03 -49.44 20.96
CA GLY A 22 -43.60 -49.39 21.28
C GLY A 22 -42.78 -48.86 20.09
N ASN A 23 -42.79 -47.54 19.94
CA ASN A 23 -41.95 -46.70 19.06
C ASN A 23 -42.05 -46.93 17.54
N ASN A 24 -42.67 -45.94 16.88
CA ASN A 24 -42.53 -45.72 15.45
C ASN A 24 -41.11 -45.19 15.15
N VAL A 25 -40.42 -45.80 14.18
CA VAL A 25 -39.49 -45.09 13.28
C VAL A 25 -39.76 -45.65 11.88
N TYR A 26 -40.09 -44.78 10.93
CA TYR A 26 -40.43 -45.18 9.56
C TYR A 26 -39.17 -45.58 8.78
N LYS A 27 -39.19 -46.74 8.12
CA LYS A 27 -38.22 -47.07 7.06
C LYS A 27 -38.88 -46.78 5.71
N GLY A 28 -38.57 -45.63 5.13
CA GLY A 28 -39.05 -45.24 3.81
C GLY A 28 -38.44 -46.12 2.71
N THR A 29 -39.30 -46.76 1.92
CA THR A 29 -38.91 -47.29 0.60
C THR A 29 -38.69 -46.14 -0.37
N ALA A 30 -37.75 -46.28 -1.31
CA ALA A 30 -37.19 -45.25 -2.20
C ALA A 30 -38.19 -44.53 -3.16
N GLY A 31 -39.18 -43.81 -2.63
CA GLY A 31 -40.18 -43.07 -3.39
C GLY A 31 -40.76 -41.84 -2.69
N ASP A 32 -40.37 -41.55 -1.45
CA ASP A 32 -40.72 -40.32 -0.72
C ASP A 32 -39.60 -40.01 0.29
N ASN A 33 -38.56 -39.31 -0.18
CA ASN A 33 -37.43 -38.82 0.62
C ASN A 33 -37.37 -37.28 0.54
N ASP A 34 -38.52 -36.62 0.50
CA ASP A 34 -38.60 -35.17 0.50
C ASP A 34 -38.52 -34.63 1.94
N PHE A 35 -37.47 -33.88 2.24
CA PHE A 35 -37.16 -33.37 3.58
C PHE A 35 -38.16 -32.28 4.03
N ASN A 36 -39.29 -32.68 4.62
CA ASN A 36 -40.30 -31.74 5.14
C ASN A 36 -40.11 -31.38 6.63
N ASN A 37 -39.28 -30.36 6.87
CA ASN A 37 -39.47 -29.34 7.94
C ASN A 37 -39.46 -29.77 9.44
N ASP A 38 -39.37 -31.06 9.80
CA ASP A 38 -39.33 -31.48 11.22
C ASP A 38 -37.92 -31.37 11.85
N SER A 39 -37.72 -30.35 12.69
CA SER A 39 -36.43 -29.94 13.28
C SER A 39 -35.78 -30.92 14.28
N ASN A 40 -36.33 -32.13 14.46
CA ASN A 40 -35.89 -33.10 15.46
C ASN A 40 -35.23 -34.38 14.91
N TRP A 41 -35.19 -34.59 13.58
CA TRP A 41 -34.76 -35.88 13.00
C TRP A 41 -33.26 -36.22 13.13
N TRP A 42 -32.37 -35.23 13.16
CA TRP A 42 -30.92 -35.46 13.20
C TRP A 42 -30.44 -36.21 14.45
N ASN A 43 -31.20 -36.16 15.54
CA ASN A 43 -30.90 -36.88 16.78
C ASN A 43 -31.29 -38.37 16.75
N SER A 44 -31.82 -38.90 15.63
CA SER A 44 -32.23 -40.31 15.50
C SER A 44 -31.73 -41.03 14.25
N LEU A 45 -30.69 -40.51 13.57
CA LEU A 45 -30.05 -41.21 12.45
C LEU A 45 -29.32 -42.46 12.95
N ASP A 46 -29.51 -43.59 12.27
CA ASP A 46 -28.68 -44.78 12.49
C ASP A 46 -27.33 -44.58 11.77
N PRO A 47 -26.19 -45.02 12.33
CA PRO A 47 -24.88 -44.91 11.66
C PRO A 47 -24.82 -45.52 10.25
N THR A 48 -25.77 -46.38 9.89
CA THR A 48 -25.90 -46.96 8.53
C THR A 48 -26.63 -46.04 7.53
N ASP A 49 -27.35 -45.02 7.97
CA ASP A 49 -28.17 -44.16 7.10
C ASP A 49 -27.32 -43.18 6.25
N SER A 50 -27.72 -42.99 4.98
CA SER A 50 -27.11 -42.00 4.07
C SER A 50 -27.91 -40.70 4.05
N ALA A 51 -27.23 -39.57 4.21
CA ALA A 51 -27.84 -38.24 4.18
C ALA A 51 -27.85 -37.66 2.75
N PHE A 52 -29.04 -37.55 2.16
CA PHE A 52 -29.27 -36.90 0.87
C PHE A 52 -29.85 -35.51 1.07
N LEU A 53 -29.11 -34.46 0.74
CA LEU A 53 -29.59 -33.08 0.77
C LEU A 53 -30.08 -32.70 -0.62
N ARG A 54 -31.40 -32.52 -0.76
CA ARG A 54 -32.08 -32.10 -1.99
C ARG A 54 -32.70 -30.72 -1.82
N GLY A 55 -32.66 -29.92 -2.89
CA GLY A 55 -33.06 -28.52 -2.87
C GLY A 55 -34.48 -28.21 -3.35
N ASP A 56 -35.23 -29.19 -3.82
CA ASP A 56 -36.55 -29.01 -4.48
C ASP A 56 -37.70 -28.67 -3.53
N ASN A 57 -37.58 -28.98 -2.22
CA ASN A 57 -38.68 -28.86 -1.25
C ASN A 57 -38.40 -27.94 -0.06
N LEU A 58 -37.33 -27.14 -0.09
CA LEU A 58 -37.03 -26.15 0.96
C LEU A 58 -37.59 -24.78 0.58
N ASP A 59 -38.59 -24.31 1.34
CA ASP A 59 -39.21 -22.98 1.20
C ASP A 59 -38.20 -21.82 1.05
N ALA A 60 -38.62 -20.73 0.41
CA ALA A 60 -37.76 -19.67 -0.11
C ALA A 60 -37.05 -18.77 0.94
N ASN A 61 -37.02 -19.15 2.22
CA ASN A 61 -36.44 -18.34 3.30
C ASN A 61 -34.95 -18.75 3.54
N PRO A 62 -33.96 -17.84 3.45
CA PRO A 62 -32.56 -18.24 3.21
C PRO A 62 -31.69 -18.53 4.45
N SER A 63 -32.19 -18.36 5.68
CA SER A 63 -31.35 -18.37 6.90
C SER A 63 -31.54 -19.60 7.81
N TRP A 64 -31.67 -20.80 7.24
CA TRP A 64 -31.83 -22.03 8.03
C TRP A 64 -30.45 -22.54 8.45
N ALA A 65 -29.98 -22.09 9.61
CA ALA A 65 -28.91 -22.78 10.30
C ALA A 65 -29.34 -24.22 10.57
N PHE A 66 -28.61 -25.21 10.03
CA PHE A 66 -28.87 -26.61 10.31
C PHE A 66 -28.77 -26.86 11.83
N PRO A 67 -29.57 -27.80 12.39
CA PRO A 67 -29.54 -28.08 13.81
C PRO A 67 -28.13 -28.45 14.25
N ASN A 68 -27.61 -27.67 15.20
CA ASN A 68 -26.26 -27.80 15.75
C ASN A 68 -26.03 -29.22 16.27
N LEU A 69 -25.13 -29.98 15.63
CA LEU A 69 -24.90 -31.40 15.93
C LEU A 69 -24.32 -31.54 17.35
N SER A 70 -25.14 -31.99 18.30
CA SER A 70 -24.97 -31.65 19.72
C SER A 70 -23.97 -32.49 20.53
N ALA A 71 -23.11 -33.30 19.88
CA ALA A 71 -21.92 -33.93 20.50
C ALA A 71 -21.02 -34.63 19.45
N THR A 72 -21.61 -35.47 18.61
CA THR A 72 -20.96 -36.19 17.49
C THR A 72 -22.08 -36.83 16.66
N ALA A 73 -22.02 -36.75 15.33
CA ALA A 73 -22.93 -37.50 14.46
C ALA A 73 -22.15 -38.48 13.57
N THR A 74 -22.72 -39.66 13.29
CA THR A 74 -22.18 -40.63 12.33
C THR A 74 -23.19 -40.85 11.20
N VAL A 75 -22.76 -40.76 9.95
CA VAL A 75 -23.56 -41.06 8.74
C VAL A 75 -22.75 -41.94 7.79
N SER A 76 -23.39 -42.68 6.88
CA SER A 76 -22.66 -43.52 5.91
C SER A 76 -22.17 -42.73 4.68
N ARG A 77 -22.90 -41.68 4.28
CA ARG A 77 -22.59 -40.81 3.12
C ARG A 77 -23.32 -39.47 3.21
N VAL A 78 -22.76 -38.42 2.63
CA VAL A 78 -23.39 -37.11 2.39
C VAL A 78 -23.44 -36.83 0.88
N VAL A 79 -24.61 -36.50 0.35
CA VAL A 79 -24.79 -36.14 -1.08
C VAL A 79 -25.57 -34.83 -1.20
N PHE A 80 -24.99 -33.83 -1.86
CA PHE A 80 -25.65 -32.60 -2.26
C PHE A 80 -26.18 -32.75 -3.70
N GLN A 81 -27.49 -32.99 -3.83
CA GLN A 81 -28.16 -33.11 -5.13
C GLN A 81 -28.94 -31.84 -5.45
N ALA A 82 -28.39 -31.00 -6.33
CA ALA A 82 -29.15 -29.91 -6.92
C ALA A 82 -30.09 -30.46 -8.01
N SER A 83 -31.41 -30.27 -7.86
CA SER A 83 -32.37 -30.50 -8.94
C SER A 83 -32.70 -29.21 -9.69
N VAL A 84 -32.73 -28.05 -9.02
CA VAL A 84 -32.83 -26.70 -9.63
C VAL A 84 -32.41 -25.51 -8.73
N SER A 85 -32.13 -25.67 -7.43
CA SER A 85 -32.02 -24.54 -6.49
C SER A 85 -30.60 -23.98 -6.27
N THR A 86 -30.47 -22.65 -6.27
CA THR A 86 -29.22 -21.88 -6.00
C THR A 86 -28.92 -21.71 -4.50
N LYS A 87 -28.95 -22.78 -3.70
CA LYS A 87 -28.78 -22.70 -2.24
C LYS A 87 -27.42 -23.23 -1.79
N SER A 88 -26.70 -22.43 -1.01
CA SER A 88 -25.55 -22.85 -0.20
C SER A 88 -26.02 -23.49 1.10
N TYR A 89 -25.30 -24.50 1.60
CA TYR A 89 -25.62 -25.17 2.86
C TYR A 89 -24.43 -25.08 3.82
N THR A 90 -24.70 -24.89 5.12
CA THR A 90 -23.67 -24.88 6.18
C THR A 90 -24.00 -25.93 7.23
N ILE A 91 -23.09 -26.90 7.41
CA ILE A 91 -23.19 -27.98 8.41
C ILE A 91 -22.32 -27.59 9.61
N SER A 92 -22.91 -27.55 10.81
CA SER A 92 -22.28 -27.03 12.04
C SER A 92 -22.42 -27.98 13.24
N GLY A 93 -21.48 -27.89 14.18
CA GLY A 93 -21.38 -28.75 15.38
C GLY A 93 -19.91 -29.04 15.72
N GLU A 94 -19.64 -29.93 16.68
CA GLU A 94 -18.26 -30.31 17.00
C GLU A 94 -17.64 -31.20 15.92
N LYS A 95 -18.27 -32.36 15.63
CA LYS A 95 -17.72 -33.39 14.75
C LYS A 95 -18.79 -34.19 14.00
N LEU A 96 -18.58 -34.39 12.70
CA LEU A 96 -19.30 -35.33 11.83
C LEU A 96 -18.35 -36.43 11.39
N THR A 97 -18.63 -37.65 11.80
CA THR A 97 -17.97 -38.86 11.31
C THR A 97 -18.76 -39.41 10.11
N ILE A 98 -18.07 -39.73 9.02
CA ILE A 98 -18.67 -40.37 7.84
C ILE A 98 -18.02 -41.75 7.68
N ASP A 99 -18.77 -42.82 7.93
CA ASP A 99 -18.25 -44.19 7.98
C ASP A 99 -18.78 -45.02 6.81
N GLY A 100 -17.94 -45.26 5.80
CA GLY A 100 -18.29 -45.99 4.57
C GLY A 100 -18.47 -47.51 4.73
N ASN A 101 -18.68 -47.99 5.95
CA ASN A 101 -18.55 -49.39 6.33
C ASN A 101 -19.71 -50.27 5.81
N GLY A 102 -19.51 -50.87 4.64
CA GLY A 102 -20.41 -51.91 4.10
C GLY A 102 -20.60 -51.88 2.59
N ASP A 103 -20.28 -50.77 1.93
CA ASP A 103 -20.48 -50.62 0.49
C ASP A 103 -19.15 -50.53 -0.28
N ALA A 104 -19.11 -51.08 -1.49
CA ALA A 104 -17.92 -51.00 -2.33
C ALA A 104 -17.76 -49.61 -2.98
N GLN A 105 -18.79 -48.76 -2.89
CA GLN A 105 -18.86 -47.45 -3.54
C GLN A 105 -18.25 -46.34 -2.68
N THR A 106 -16.91 -46.35 -2.64
CA THR A 106 -15.98 -45.23 -2.90
C THR A 106 -16.26 -43.78 -2.45
N LEU A 107 -17.49 -43.26 -2.50
CA LEU A 107 -17.80 -41.83 -2.47
C LEU A 107 -18.62 -41.43 -1.23
N LEU A 108 -17.97 -40.70 -0.31
CA LEU A 108 -18.48 -40.32 1.01
C LEU A 108 -19.10 -38.92 1.04
N ILE A 109 -18.54 -37.97 0.29
CA ILE A 109 -19.05 -36.59 0.12
C ILE A 109 -19.12 -36.28 -1.38
N ASP A 110 -20.31 -35.96 -1.89
CA ASP A 110 -20.58 -35.76 -3.32
C ASP A 110 -21.36 -34.46 -3.57
N SER A 111 -20.76 -33.50 -4.29
CA SER A 111 -21.44 -32.30 -4.79
C SER A 111 -21.78 -32.47 -6.27
N GLN A 112 -23.07 -32.65 -6.59
CA GLN A 112 -23.48 -33.12 -7.92
C GLN A 112 -23.48 -32.04 -9.02
N ALA A 113 -23.31 -32.47 -10.28
CA ALA A 113 -23.10 -31.65 -11.49
C ALA A 113 -23.92 -30.34 -11.62
N ALA A 114 -25.18 -30.34 -11.18
CA ALA A 114 -26.06 -29.18 -11.27
C ALA A 114 -25.88 -28.15 -10.13
N ASN A 115 -25.00 -28.41 -9.16
CA ASN A 115 -24.72 -27.50 -8.06
C ASN A 115 -23.62 -26.52 -8.46
N THR A 116 -23.92 -25.22 -8.34
CA THR A 116 -22.98 -24.09 -8.54
C THR A 116 -22.67 -23.36 -7.23
N ASN A 117 -23.20 -23.84 -6.10
CA ASN A 117 -23.17 -23.12 -4.82
C ASN A 117 -22.15 -23.73 -3.86
N VAL A 118 -21.61 -22.88 -2.98
CA VAL A 118 -20.65 -23.27 -1.93
C VAL A 118 -21.33 -24.12 -0.85
N GLN A 119 -20.71 -25.22 -0.43
CA GLN A 119 -21.17 -26.06 0.67
C GLN A 119 -20.13 -26.06 1.79
N THR A 120 -20.49 -25.58 2.97
CA THR A 120 -19.54 -25.36 4.06
C THR A 120 -19.71 -26.36 5.21
N PHE A 121 -18.64 -27.06 5.55
CA PHE A 121 -18.50 -27.85 6.76
C PHE A 121 -17.81 -26.99 7.82
N ALA A 122 -18.59 -26.36 8.70
CA ALA A 122 -18.09 -25.56 9.82
C ALA A 122 -17.61 -26.42 11.00
N ASN A 123 -18.01 -27.69 11.03
CA ASN A 123 -17.61 -28.70 12.00
C ASN A 123 -16.39 -29.52 11.54
N SER A 124 -15.75 -30.23 12.46
CA SER A 124 -14.70 -31.19 12.09
C SER A 124 -15.32 -32.39 11.38
N VAL A 125 -14.68 -32.86 10.30
CA VAL A 125 -15.12 -34.02 9.51
C VAL A 125 -14.12 -35.16 9.70
N GLU A 126 -14.59 -36.35 10.05
CA GLU A 126 -13.76 -37.56 10.14
C GLU A 126 -14.24 -38.62 9.17
N LEU A 127 -13.38 -39.04 8.25
CA LEU A 127 -13.71 -40.07 7.26
C LEU A 127 -13.20 -41.44 7.73
N VAL A 128 -14.10 -42.41 7.89
CA VAL A 128 -13.85 -43.75 8.46
C VAL A 128 -14.17 -44.84 7.43
N SER A 129 -13.54 -46.01 7.60
CA SER A 129 -13.66 -47.18 6.71
C SER A 129 -13.31 -46.93 5.23
N ILE A 130 -12.33 -46.06 4.99
CA ILE A 130 -11.75 -45.82 3.66
C ILE A 130 -11.02 -47.07 3.16
N ASN A 131 -11.32 -47.49 1.92
CA ASN A 131 -10.91 -48.78 1.36
C ASN A 131 -9.74 -48.70 0.35
N SER A 132 -9.54 -47.58 -0.36
CA SER A 132 -8.39 -47.36 -1.28
C SER A 132 -8.27 -45.89 -1.69
N ALA A 133 -7.08 -45.29 -1.60
CA ALA A 133 -6.83 -43.90 -2.02
C ALA A 133 -7.07 -43.62 -3.51
N ASN A 134 -7.17 -44.67 -4.34
CA ASN A 134 -7.56 -44.52 -5.75
C ASN A 134 -9.06 -44.27 -5.94
N ASN A 135 -9.84 -44.22 -4.86
CA ASN A 135 -11.27 -43.96 -4.85
C ASN A 135 -11.55 -42.50 -4.45
N TYR A 136 -12.53 -41.86 -5.08
CA TYR A 136 -12.93 -40.48 -4.76
C TYR A 136 -13.85 -40.47 -3.54
N HIS A 137 -13.31 -40.20 -2.35
CA HIS A 137 -14.08 -40.15 -1.11
C HIS A 137 -14.77 -38.79 -0.95
N ILE A 138 -14.12 -37.72 -1.37
CA ILE A 138 -14.71 -36.40 -1.56
C ILE A 138 -14.70 -36.13 -3.07
N LYS A 139 -15.83 -35.71 -3.64
CA LYS A 139 -15.91 -35.34 -5.07
C LYS A 139 -16.78 -34.12 -5.32
N THR A 140 -16.24 -33.16 -6.07
CA THR A 140 -17.05 -32.17 -6.80
C THR A 140 -17.29 -32.72 -8.21
N THR A 141 -18.54 -32.85 -8.63
CA THR A 141 -18.92 -33.10 -10.04
C THR A 141 -19.60 -31.91 -10.69
N GLY A 142 -20.09 -30.95 -9.90
CA GLY A 142 -20.56 -29.64 -10.35
C GLY A 142 -19.53 -28.54 -10.13
N ALA A 143 -19.87 -27.31 -10.54
CA ALA A 143 -19.04 -26.12 -10.39
C ALA A 143 -19.06 -25.51 -8.98
N GLY A 144 -19.97 -25.96 -8.11
CA GLY A 144 -20.08 -25.50 -6.72
C GLY A 144 -18.98 -26.07 -5.83
N ALA A 145 -18.37 -25.19 -5.03
CA ALA A 145 -17.25 -25.55 -4.17
C ALA A 145 -17.67 -26.30 -2.88
N LEU A 146 -16.75 -27.08 -2.32
CA LEU A 146 -16.84 -27.62 -0.95
C LEU A 146 -15.82 -26.90 -0.07
N VAL A 147 -16.23 -26.37 1.09
CA VAL A 147 -15.38 -25.63 2.03
C VAL A 147 -15.34 -26.35 3.36
N PHE A 148 -14.15 -26.66 3.88
CA PHE A 148 -13.94 -27.35 5.15
C PHE A 148 -13.26 -26.43 6.17
N ASN A 149 -14.06 -25.78 7.02
CA ASN A 149 -13.57 -24.87 8.07
C ASN A 149 -13.16 -25.61 9.36
N GLY A 150 -13.77 -26.76 9.65
CA GLY A 150 -13.32 -27.64 10.73
C GLY A 150 -12.21 -28.59 10.31
N THR A 151 -11.68 -29.38 11.27
CA THR A 151 -10.59 -30.32 10.97
C THR A 151 -11.07 -31.44 10.03
N LEU A 152 -10.44 -31.62 8.87
CA LEU A 152 -10.65 -32.77 7.99
C LEU A 152 -9.67 -33.89 8.38
N SER A 153 -10.18 -34.92 9.03
CA SER A 153 -9.40 -36.01 9.60
C SER A 153 -9.70 -37.36 8.96
N GLN A 154 -8.70 -38.22 8.88
CA GLN A 154 -8.87 -39.60 8.46
C GLN A 154 -8.84 -40.55 9.66
N GLY A 155 -9.93 -41.28 9.87
CA GLY A 155 -10.05 -42.30 10.90
C GLY A 155 -9.08 -43.48 10.70
N SER A 156 -9.07 -44.40 11.67
CA SER A 156 -8.08 -45.49 11.80
C SER A 156 -8.05 -46.55 10.68
N SER A 157 -8.88 -46.43 9.64
CA SER A 157 -8.88 -47.29 8.44
C SER A 157 -7.53 -47.30 7.69
N SER A 158 -7.23 -48.41 7.00
CA SER A 158 -5.87 -48.75 6.52
C SER A 158 -5.49 -48.23 5.13
N ALA A 159 -6.39 -47.54 4.41
CA ALA A 159 -6.09 -46.91 3.12
C ALA A 159 -5.97 -45.38 3.25
N GLY A 160 -5.44 -44.71 2.23
CA GLY A 160 -5.34 -43.24 2.19
C GLY A 160 -6.59 -42.54 1.66
N LEU A 161 -6.69 -41.23 1.90
CA LEU A 161 -7.78 -40.38 1.41
C LEU A 161 -7.63 -40.10 -0.09
N GLY A 162 -8.75 -40.02 -0.80
CA GLY A 162 -8.79 -39.65 -2.22
C GLY A 162 -9.82 -38.54 -2.44
N ILE A 163 -9.42 -37.48 -3.11
CA ILE A 163 -10.24 -36.31 -3.45
C ILE A 163 -10.30 -36.23 -4.97
N GLY A 164 -11.51 -36.22 -5.53
CA GLY A 164 -11.76 -36.06 -6.97
C GLY A 164 -12.27 -34.67 -7.29
N LEU A 165 -11.57 -33.98 -8.18
CA LEU A 165 -11.97 -32.72 -8.78
C LEU A 165 -12.66 -32.99 -10.12
N TYR A 166 -13.59 -32.11 -10.48
CA TYR A 166 -14.19 -32.06 -11.81
C TYR A 166 -14.25 -30.59 -12.25
N ALA A 167 -15.28 -29.85 -11.84
CA ALA A 167 -15.51 -28.46 -12.24
C ALA A 167 -15.58 -27.46 -11.07
N GLY A 168 -15.53 -27.93 -9.82
CA GLY A 168 -15.71 -27.10 -8.63
C GLY A 168 -14.56 -27.27 -7.64
N ASP A 169 -14.19 -26.18 -6.98
CA ASP A 169 -13.08 -26.12 -6.03
C ASP A 169 -13.36 -26.86 -4.71
N ILE A 170 -12.29 -27.22 -4.00
CA ILE A 170 -12.36 -27.73 -2.63
C ILE A 170 -11.43 -26.90 -1.76
N GLU A 171 -11.99 -26.08 -0.87
CA GLU A 171 -11.27 -25.21 0.04
C GLU A 171 -11.14 -25.88 1.42
N ILE A 172 -9.96 -25.83 2.02
CA ILE A 172 -9.67 -26.43 3.32
C ILE A 172 -9.02 -25.37 4.22
N ASN A 173 -9.80 -24.92 5.21
CA ASN A 173 -9.46 -23.79 6.07
C ASN A 173 -9.11 -24.29 7.49
N GLY A 174 -9.69 -25.44 7.87
CA GLY A 174 -9.31 -26.17 9.07
C GLY A 174 -8.08 -27.07 8.88
N SER A 175 -7.58 -27.63 9.98
CA SER A 175 -6.45 -28.57 9.95
C SER A 175 -6.77 -29.85 9.17
N VAL A 176 -5.77 -30.46 8.53
CA VAL A 176 -5.89 -31.81 7.95
C VAL A 176 -5.12 -32.81 8.81
N ASN A 177 -5.69 -33.98 9.07
CA ASN A 177 -4.97 -35.08 9.70
C ASN A 177 -5.09 -36.35 8.84
N SER A 178 -4.03 -36.62 8.06
CA SER A 178 -3.92 -37.82 7.23
C SER A 178 -3.37 -39.03 8.00
N SER A 179 -2.90 -38.86 9.24
CA SER A 179 -2.36 -39.93 10.08
C SER A 179 -1.29 -40.80 9.38
N GLY A 180 -0.39 -40.17 8.61
CA GLY A 180 0.71 -40.84 7.92
C GLY A 180 0.38 -41.40 6.54
N LYS A 181 -0.83 -41.14 6.02
CA LYS A 181 -1.38 -41.83 4.84
C LYS A 181 -1.28 -40.99 3.57
N LEU A 182 -1.49 -41.65 2.44
CA LEU A 182 -1.58 -41.02 1.13
C LEU A 182 -2.87 -40.18 1.03
N LEU A 183 -2.77 -38.88 0.78
CA LEU A 183 -3.82 -38.12 0.12
C LEU A 183 -3.57 -38.18 -1.38
N LYS A 184 -4.58 -38.53 -2.17
CA LYS A 184 -4.51 -38.47 -3.63
C LYS A 184 -5.54 -37.49 -4.18
N LEU A 185 -5.06 -36.44 -4.84
CA LEU A 185 -5.85 -35.57 -5.67
C LEU A 185 -5.95 -36.19 -7.06
N HIS A 186 -7.15 -36.23 -7.59
CA HIS A 186 -7.46 -36.66 -8.95
C HIS A 186 -8.26 -35.55 -9.62
N ASP A 187 -8.13 -35.44 -10.93
CA ASP A 187 -8.97 -34.58 -11.75
C ASP A 187 -9.49 -35.39 -12.94
N GLU A 188 -10.77 -35.17 -13.25
CA GLU A 188 -11.47 -35.81 -14.36
C GLU A 188 -11.83 -34.85 -15.50
N ALA A 189 -11.69 -33.52 -15.32
CA ALA A 189 -12.19 -32.52 -16.27
C ALA A 189 -11.29 -31.30 -16.55
N GLY A 190 -10.29 -30.98 -15.71
CA GLY A 190 -9.26 -29.96 -15.97
C GLY A 190 -9.34 -28.69 -15.11
N ASP A 191 -10.46 -28.47 -14.43
CA ASP A 191 -10.86 -27.11 -14.04
C ASP A 191 -10.80 -26.84 -12.53
N GLY A 192 -11.14 -27.80 -11.67
CA GLY A 192 -11.19 -27.60 -10.22
C GLY A 192 -9.82 -27.50 -9.52
N ILE A 193 -9.76 -26.76 -8.41
CA ILE A 193 -8.56 -26.57 -7.56
C ILE A 193 -8.85 -27.05 -6.13
N VAL A 194 -7.91 -27.76 -5.50
CA VAL A 194 -7.88 -27.87 -4.03
C VAL A 194 -7.10 -26.69 -3.47
N LYS A 195 -7.68 -25.94 -2.54
CA LYS A 195 -7.07 -24.76 -1.91
C LYS A 195 -6.89 -25.00 -0.42
N PHE A 196 -5.72 -24.65 0.10
CA PHE A 196 -5.45 -24.54 1.53
C PHE A 196 -5.26 -23.07 1.86
N THR A 197 -6.30 -22.41 2.39
CA THR A 197 -6.33 -20.96 2.64
C THR A 197 -6.28 -20.61 4.13
N GLY A 198 -6.63 -21.54 5.01
CA GLY A 198 -6.66 -21.31 6.45
C GLY A 198 -5.37 -21.65 7.19
N SER A 199 -5.25 -21.13 8.42
CA SER A 199 -4.11 -21.40 9.31
C SER A 199 -4.04 -22.83 9.85
N GLY A 200 -5.01 -23.69 9.52
CA GLY A 200 -5.04 -25.11 9.90
C GLY A 200 -3.80 -25.88 9.47
N ALA A 201 -3.27 -26.72 10.35
CA ALA A 201 -2.05 -27.49 10.10
C ALA A 201 -2.35 -28.86 9.46
N TRP A 202 -1.53 -29.27 8.50
CA TRP A 202 -1.41 -30.65 8.03
C TRP A 202 -0.60 -31.46 9.03
N THR A 203 -1.25 -32.43 9.68
CA THR A 203 -0.69 -33.22 10.77
C THR A 203 -0.64 -34.71 10.44
N GLY A 204 0.37 -35.40 10.98
CA GLY A 204 0.54 -36.84 10.88
C GLY A 204 1.57 -37.33 9.85
N GLY A 205 2.12 -36.44 9.00
CA GLY A 205 2.98 -36.82 7.87
C GLY A 205 2.22 -37.63 6.81
N GLY A 206 2.92 -38.12 5.79
CA GLY A 206 2.32 -38.89 4.69
C GLY A 206 2.51 -38.23 3.32
N VAL A 207 2.03 -38.89 2.28
CA VAL A 207 2.26 -38.49 0.88
C VAL A 207 1.07 -37.72 0.35
N VAL A 208 1.29 -36.60 -0.35
CA VAL A 208 0.25 -35.91 -1.12
C VAL A 208 0.52 -36.13 -2.61
N GLN A 209 -0.26 -36.97 -3.27
CA GLN A 209 -0.13 -37.24 -4.71
C GLN A 209 -1.10 -36.36 -5.50
N ILE A 210 -0.58 -35.51 -6.38
CA ILE A 210 -1.35 -34.65 -7.29
C ILE A 210 -1.33 -35.31 -8.67
N SER A 211 -2.43 -35.95 -9.05
CA SER A 211 -2.52 -36.66 -10.34
C SER A 211 -2.68 -35.68 -11.52
N SER A 212 -2.46 -36.19 -12.73
CA SER A 212 -2.64 -35.45 -13.99
C SER A 212 -3.86 -34.53 -14.02
N GLY A 213 -3.66 -33.26 -14.36
CA GLY A 213 -4.73 -32.24 -14.44
C GLY A 213 -5.10 -31.59 -13.11
N ALA A 214 -4.95 -32.30 -11.98
CA ALA A 214 -5.34 -31.78 -10.68
C ALA A 214 -4.41 -30.64 -10.21
N LYS A 215 -5.00 -29.65 -9.54
CA LYS A 215 -4.32 -28.46 -9.05
C LYS A 215 -4.43 -28.38 -7.52
N LEU A 216 -3.32 -28.07 -6.87
CA LEU A 216 -3.25 -27.76 -5.44
C LEU A 216 -2.67 -26.36 -5.28
N LEU A 217 -3.41 -25.47 -4.61
CA LEU A 217 -2.95 -24.15 -4.21
C LEU A 217 -2.72 -24.15 -2.70
N LEU A 218 -1.52 -23.74 -2.27
CA LEU A 218 -1.18 -23.47 -0.88
C LEU A 218 -1.12 -21.96 -0.69
N ASP A 219 -2.20 -21.39 -0.16
CA ASP A 219 -2.48 -19.94 -0.09
C ASP A 219 -2.83 -19.56 1.36
N ARG A 220 -2.01 -20.03 2.30
CA ARG A 220 -2.26 -19.82 3.73
C ARG A 220 -1.68 -18.48 4.15
N ASP A 221 -2.45 -17.73 4.92
CA ASP A 221 -2.09 -16.45 5.55
C ASP A 221 -1.04 -16.58 6.68
N THR A 222 -0.14 -17.56 6.58
CA THR A 222 0.98 -17.77 7.51
C THR A 222 2.21 -18.19 6.72
N THR A 223 3.29 -17.40 6.82
CA THR A 223 4.64 -17.73 6.34
C THR A 223 5.32 -18.74 7.29
N ASP A 224 4.63 -19.83 7.63
CA ASP A 224 5.10 -20.86 8.55
C ASP A 224 4.99 -22.25 7.93
N SER A 225 6.17 -22.78 7.59
CA SER A 225 6.39 -24.12 7.08
C SER A 225 5.88 -25.25 8.00
N SER A 226 5.55 -24.97 9.27
CA SER A 226 4.93 -25.96 10.16
C SER A 226 3.50 -26.35 9.75
N GLY A 227 2.88 -25.60 8.84
CA GLY A 227 1.47 -25.73 8.48
C GLY A 227 1.13 -26.73 7.36
N PHE A 228 2.00 -27.01 6.40
CA PHE A 228 1.79 -28.08 5.42
C PHE A 228 2.99 -29.04 5.36
N VAL A 229 2.99 -30.05 6.24
CA VAL A 229 4.14 -30.95 6.48
C VAL A 229 3.86 -32.40 6.01
N PRO A 230 3.72 -32.66 4.70
CA PRO A 230 3.77 -34.01 4.18
C PRO A 230 5.19 -34.57 4.27
N SER A 231 5.35 -35.90 4.25
CA SER A 231 6.66 -36.50 4.02
C SER A 231 7.13 -36.29 2.58
N SER A 232 6.19 -36.27 1.63
CA SER A 232 6.46 -35.89 0.25
C SER A 232 5.21 -35.44 -0.51
N VAL A 233 5.40 -34.53 -1.47
CA VAL A 233 4.40 -34.17 -2.48
C VAL A 233 4.80 -34.83 -3.79
N GLN A 234 3.94 -35.71 -4.32
CA GLN A 234 4.17 -36.42 -5.58
C GLN A 234 3.37 -35.77 -6.71
N LEU A 235 4.06 -35.05 -7.58
CA LEU A 235 3.49 -34.45 -8.78
C LEU A 235 3.44 -35.53 -9.88
N GLY A 236 2.25 -35.97 -10.26
CA GLY A 236 1.98 -37.04 -11.22
C GLY A 236 1.24 -36.54 -12.46
N GLY A 237 1.68 -35.40 -13.00
CA GLY A 237 1.07 -34.62 -14.07
C GLY A 237 0.17 -33.48 -13.57
N GLY A 238 0.06 -33.30 -12.25
CA GLY A 238 -0.68 -32.21 -11.63
C GLY A 238 0.17 -30.96 -11.40
N ILE A 239 -0.48 -29.92 -10.88
CA ILE A 239 0.12 -28.61 -10.55
C ILE A 239 0.07 -28.41 -9.03
N LEU A 240 1.19 -27.97 -8.46
CA LEU A 240 1.29 -27.40 -7.13
C LEU A 240 1.69 -25.92 -7.29
N THR A 241 0.86 -25.00 -6.80
CA THR A 241 1.11 -23.56 -6.82
C THR A 241 1.17 -23.04 -5.38
N LEU A 242 2.10 -22.12 -5.11
CA LEU A 242 2.18 -21.35 -3.86
C LEU A 242 1.46 -20.00 -4.05
N GLY A 243 0.74 -19.54 -3.02
CA GLY A 243 0.18 -18.18 -2.95
C GLY A 243 0.79 -17.32 -1.83
N ASN A 244 1.79 -17.85 -1.12
CA ASN A 244 2.54 -17.16 -0.08
C ASN A 244 3.88 -17.89 0.16
N ASP A 245 4.75 -17.31 0.97
CA ASP A 245 6.06 -17.86 1.34
C ASP A 245 5.97 -18.99 2.38
N GLU A 246 7.02 -19.82 2.45
CA GLU A 246 7.21 -20.93 3.40
C GLU A 246 5.96 -21.81 3.65
N GLN A 247 5.25 -22.20 2.60
CA GLN A 247 4.02 -22.99 2.76
C GLN A 247 4.32 -24.44 3.11
N ILE A 248 5.36 -25.01 2.52
CA ILE A 248 5.72 -26.42 2.60
C ILE A 248 6.69 -26.66 3.76
N GLY A 249 6.46 -27.75 4.50
CA GLY A 249 7.37 -28.19 5.55
C GLY A 249 8.80 -28.40 5.05
N ASN A 250 9.75 -27.72 5.68
CA ASN A 250 11.20 -27.74 5.45
C ASN A 250 11.88 -29.13 5.26
N SER A 251 11.22 -30.23 5.63
CA SER A 251 11.70 -31.61 5.47
C SER A 251 10.94 -32.42 4.41
N ALA A 252 9.89 -31.87 3.80
CA ALA A 252 9.11 -32.52 2.76
C ALA A 252 9.93 -32.66 1.47
N GLN A 253 9.70 -33.75 0.75
CA GLN A 253 10.31 -33.99 -0.56
C GLN A 253 9.31 -33.63 -1.66
N VAL A 254 9.70 -32.84 -2.66
CA VAL A 254 8.90 -32.65 -3.88
C VAL A 254 9.37 -33.68 -4.91
N TYR A 255 8.45 -34.50 -5.40
CA TYR A 255 8.74 -35.70 -6.19
C TYR A 255 7.97 -35.69 -7.52
N PHE A 256 8.67 -35.57 -8.65
CA PHE A 256 8.06 -35.65 -9.98
C PHE A 256 7.97 -37.11 -10.47
N SER A 257 6.76 -37.57 -10.77
CA SER A 257 6.42 -38.99 -10.97
C SER A 257 6.26 -39.39 -12.45
N VAL A 258 6.51 -40.68 -12.71
CA VAL A 258 6.82 -41.26 -14.05
C VAL A 258 5.93 -40.83 -15.21
N THR A 259 4.60 -40.85 -15.04
CA THR A 259 3.73 -40.99 -16.22
C THR A 259 3.63 -39.71 -17.03
N ASN A 260 3.45 -38.57 -16.35
CA ASN A 260 3.03 -37.30 -16.95
C ASN A 260 3.84 -36.08 -16.46
N GLY A 261 4.91 -36.27 -15.70
CA GLY A 261 5.69 -35.16 -15.14
C GLY A 261 4.96 -34.45 -14.01
N GLY A 262 4.94 -33.12 -14.03
CA GLY A 262 4.22 -32.27 -13.08
C GLY A 262 4.79 -30.85 -13.06
N LEU A 263 4.01 -29.89 -12.54
CA LEU A 263 4.42 -28.51 -12.37
C LEU A 263 4.47 -28.17 -10.88
N PHE A 264 5.60 -27.63 -10.43
CA PHE A 264 5.72 -26.91 -9.18
C PHE A 264 5.91 -25.43 -9.51
N GLU A 265 5.04 -24.57 -8.99
CA GLU A 265 4.95 -23.16 -9.33
C GLU A 265 5.09 -22.33 -8.05
N LEU A 266 6.16 -21.54 -7.99
CA LEU A 266 6.45 -20.66 -6.85
C LEU A 266 5.70 -19.33 -6.96
N ASP A 267 5.31 -18.91 -8.16
CA ASP A 267 4.61 -17.64 -8.44
C ASP A 267 5.29 -16.38 -7.82
N GLY A 268 6.63 -16.39 -7.75
CA GLY A 268 7.43 -15.33 -7.14
C GLY A 268 7.75 -15.52 -5.65
N HIS A 269 7.20 -16.55 -4.99
CA HIS A 269 7.38 -16.79 -3.57
C HIS A 269 8.72 -17.44 -3.17
N THR A 270 9.08 -17.28 -1.89
CA THR A 270 10.21 -17.95 -1.25
C THR A 270 9.77 -19.25 -0.57
N GLU A 271 10.40 -20.37 -0.91
CA GLU A 271 10.07 -21.70 -0.37
C GLU A 271 11.31 -22.51 0.01
N SER A 272 11.18 -23.35 1.05
CA SER A 272 12.24 -24.24 1.53
C SER A 272 11.76 -25.70 1.60
N ILE A 273 12.39 -26.58 0.81
CA ILE A 273 12.07 -28.02 0.77
C ILE A 273 13.25 -28.90 1.20
N GLY A 274 12.95 -30.12 1.62
CA GLY A 274 13.97 -31.09 2.00
C GLY A 274 14.76 -31.60 0.79
N GLN A 275 14.08 -32.08 -0.25
CA GLN A 275 14.70 -32.63 -1.46
C GLN A 275 13.84 -32.43 -2.70
N LEU A 276 14.50 -32.23 -3.85
CA LEU A 276 13.89 -32.31 -5.17
C LEU A 276 14.20 -33.68 -5.78
N LEU A 277 13.17 -34.48 -6.00
CA LEU A 277 13.27 -35.89 -6.42
C LEU A 277 12.50 -36.14 -7.70
N PHE A 278 12.96 -37.13 -8.46
CA PHE A 278 12.34 -37.55 -9.71
C PHE A 278 12.30 -39.08 -9.75
N ASP A 279 11.28 -39.64 -10.37
CA ASP A 279 11.37 -41.03 -10.81
C ASP A 279 12.30 -41.15 -12.02
N ARG A 280 12.99 -42.29 -12.14
CA ARG A 280 13.94 -42.58 -13.23
C ARG A 280 13.25 -42.57 -14.59
N ASP A 281 11.97 -42.95 -14.63
CA ASP A 281 11.21 -43.08 -15.87
C ASP A 281 10.33 -41.84 -16.16
N THR A 282 10.50 -40.73 -15.40
CA THR A 282 9.81 -39.44 -15.62
C THR A 282 10.35 -38.72 -16.85
N ILE A 283 9.46 -38.29 -17.76
CA ILE A 283 9.84 -37.62 -19.01
C ILE A 283 10.46 -36.23 -18.74
N TYR A 284 9.75 -35.38 -18.00
CA TYR A 284 10.22 -34.09 -17.48
C TYR A 284 9.37 -33.67 -16.27
N GLY A 285 9.97 -32.99 -15.29
CA GLY A 285 9.28 -32.13 -14.33
C GLY A 285 9.45 -30.66 -14.72
N VAL A 286 8.54 -29.78 -14.28
CA VAL A 286 8.63 -28.34 -14.48
C VAL A 286 8.65 -27.61 -13.13
N LEU A 287 9.57 -26.67 -12.97
CA LEU A 287 9.63 -25.71 -11.87
C LEU A 287 9.42 -24.31 -12.46
N ASN A 288 8.27 -23.70 -12.23
CA ASN A 288 8.01 -22.31 -12.59
C ASN A 288 8.40 -21.40 -11.42
N MET A 289 9.33 -20.47 -11.65
CA MET A 289 9.81 -19.57 -10.60
C MET A 289 8.88 -18.38 -10.35
N GLY A 290 8.16 -17.90 -11.36
CA GLY A 290 7.57 -16.54 -11.33
C GLY A 290 8.64 -15.44 -11.35
N ASP A 291 8.28 -14.23 -10.94
CA ASP A 291 9.22 -13.10 -10.78
C ASP A 291 9.60 -12.95 -9.31
N GLY A 292 10.89 -13.00 -8.98
CA GLY A 292 11.42 -12.97 -7.61
C GLY A 292 11.45 -14.32 -6.89
N GLY A 293 11.11 -15.43 -7.56
CA GLY A 293 10.97 -16.74 -6.93
C GLY A 293 12.27 -17.30 -6.36
N VAL A 294 12.22 -17.79 -5.12
CA VAL A 294 13.38 -18.36 -4.42
C VAL A 294 13.08 -19.77 -3.90
N LEU A 295 13.88 -20.77 -4.30
CA LEU A 295 13.76 -22.15 -3.80
C LEU A 295 15.02 -22.58 -3.05
N ARG A 296 14.89 -23.01 -1.79
CA ARG A 296 15.98 -23.59 -0.99
C ARG A 296 15.81 -25.11 -0.86
N VAL A 297 16.80 -25.89 -1.31
CA VAL A 297 16.78 -27.37 -1.27
C VAL A 297 17.80 -27.89 -0.25
N LYS A 298 17.33 -28.23 0.96
CA LYS A 298 18.18 -28.36 2.17
C LYS A 298 18.95 -29.67 2.36
N ASN A 299 18.60 -30.75 1.65
CA ASN A 299 19.20 -32.08 1.86
C ASN A 299 19.40 -32.86 0.55
N GLN A 300 19.74 -32.19 -0.54
CA GLN A 300 19.72 -32.80 -1.88
C GLN A 300 20.69 -33.99 -2.01
N SER A 301 20.15 -35.15 -2.43
CA SER A 301 20.95 -36.37 -2.58
C SER A 301 21.48 -36.56 -4.00
N SER A 302 22.81 -36.54 -4.14
CA SER A 302 23.51 -36.81 -5.40
C SER A 302 23.33 -38.24 -5.92
N THR A 303 22.78 -39.16 -5.10
CA THR A 303 22.43 -40.54 -5.49
C THR A 303 20.95 -40.73 -5.85
N ALA A 304 20.13 -39.68 -5.83
CA ALA A 304 18.75 -39.78 -6.30
C ALA A 304 18.72 -40.12 -7.80
N THR A 305 17.78 -40.98 -8.21
CA THR A 305 17.46 -41.20 -9.63
C THR A 305 16.81 -39.94 -10.21
N TRP A 306 17.12 -39.63 -11.46
CA TRP A 306 16.74 -38.36 -12.08
C TRP A 306 16.16 -38.56 -13.49
N GLY A 307 15.03 -37.90 -13.74
CA GLY A 307 14.56 -37.52 -15.06
C GLY A 307 15.00 -36.09 -15.38
N SER A 308 14.41 -35.46 -16.41
CA SER A 308 14.70 -34.07 -16.77
C SER A 308 13.95 -33.09 -15.86
N LEU A 309 14.57 -31.95 -15.52
CA LEU A 309 13.91 -30.80 -14.90
C LEU A 309 13.98 -29.62 -15.86
N ILE A 310 12.85 -28.95 -16.09
CA ILE A 310 12.78 -27.68 -16.81
C ILE A 310 12.43 -26.59 -15.79
N VAL A 311 13.33 -25.62 -15.61
CA VAL A 311 13.05 -24.38 -14.86
C VAL A 311 12.50 -23.37 -15.88
N THR A 312 11.35 -22.76 -15.58
CA THR A 312 10.67 -21.81 -16.48
C THR A 312 10.43 -20.46 -15.82
N ASN A 313 10.31 -19.42 -16.66
CA ASN A 313 10.26 -18.01 -16.26
C ASN A 313 11.48 -17.63 -15.40
N TRP A 314 12.68 -18.08 -15.81
CA TRP A 314 13.91 -17.68 -15.12
C TRP A 314 14.29 -16.23 -15.45
N VAL A 315 14.36 -15.38 -14.42
CA VAL A 315 14.82 -13.98 -14.53
C VAL A 315 16.18 -13.85 -13.83
N ASP A 316 17.23 -13.59 -14.62
CA ASP A 316 18.59 -13.42 -14.09
C ASP A 316 18.66 -12.30 -13.03
N GLY A 317 19.13 -12.65 -11.83
CA GLY A 317 19.32 -11.72 -10.72
C GLY A 317 18.06 -11.40 -9.90
N SER A 318 16.90 -11.96 -10.27
CA SER A 318 15.65 -11.91 -9.48
C SER A 318 15.35 -13.29 -8.86
N ASN A 319 15.53 -14.36 -9.65
CA ASN A 319 15.20 -15.73 -9.24
C ASN A 319 16.43 -16.48 -8.72
N HIS A 320 16.24 -17.32 -7.70
CA HIS A 320 17.33 -18.03 -7.04
C HIS A 320 16.98 -19.49 -6.67
N ILE A 321 17.93 -20.42 -6.83
CA ILE A 321 17.77 -21.82 -6.37
C ILE A 321 18.98 -22.21 -5.50
N TYR A 322 18.80 -22.16 -4.18
CA TYR A 322 19.84 -22.48 -3.21
C TYR A 322 19.88 -23.97 -2.86
N VAL A 323 21.09 -24.49 -2.59
CA VAL A 323 21.39 -25.89 -2.31
C VAL A 323 21.96 -26.02 -0.90
N ASP A 324 21.12 -25.72 0.08
CA ASP A 324 21.42 -25.56 1.52
C ASP A 324 21.73 -26.89 2.25
N GLY A 325 22.58 -27.73 1.65
CA GLY A 325 22.97 -29.03 2.17
C GLY A 325 22.77 -30.16 1.16
N GLY A 326 23.78 -31.01 1.04
CA GLY A 326 23.83 -32.07 0.03
C GLY A 326 24.57 -31.66 -1.23
N SER A 327 24.20 -32.24 -2.38
CA SER A 327 24.78 -31.92 -3.69
C SER A 327 23.96 -32.51 -4.82
N PHE A 328 24.00 -31.89 -6.00
CA PHE A 328 23.62 -32.54 -7.25
C PHE A 328 24.84 -33.27 -7.86
N SER A 329 24.64 -34.46 -8.45
CA SER A 329 25.69 -35.09 -9.26
C SER A 329 25.69 -34.56 -10.71
N GLU A 330 26.79 -34.73 -11.44
CA GLU A 330 26.95 -34.26 -12.83
C GLU A 330 25.80 -34.71 -13.74
N THR A 331 25.31 -35.94 -13.59
CA THR A 331 24.15 -36.48 -14.34
C THR A 331 22.85 -35.72 -14.03
N GLN A 332 22.67 -35.29 -12.78
CA GLN A 332 21.50 -34.54 -12.34
C GLN A 332 21.57 -33.12 -12.91
N LEU A 333 22.72 -32.46 -12.77
CA LEU A 333 22.99 -31.12 -13.34
C LEU A 333 22.81 -31.09 -14.86
N ALA A 334 23.27 -32.11 -15.58
CA ALA A 334 23.09 -32.22 -17.03
C ALA A 334 21.63 -32.46 -17.45
N ALA A 335 20.74 -32.85 -16.53
CA ALA A 335 19.32 -33.07 -16.77
C ALA A 335 18.44 -31.85 -16.41
N ILE A 336 19.03 -30.79 -15.84
CA ILE A 336 18.36 -29.52 -15.56
C ILE A 336 18.53 -28.61 -16.77
N THR A 337 17.45 -27.96 -17.21
CA THR A 337 17.46 -26.94 -18.27
C THR A 337 16.66 -25.74 -17.79
N PHE A 338 17.19 -24.54 -17.97
CA PHE A 338 16.47 -23.28 -17.73
C PHE A 338 15.94 -22.77 -19.07
N ASP A 339 14.75 -22.18 -19.09
CA ASP A 339 14.18 -21.63 -20.32
C ASP A 339 14.98 -20.43 -20.85
N GLY A 340 15.15 -20.36 -22.17
CA GLY A 340 16.07 -19.41 -22.81
C GLY A 340 17.55 -19.84 -22.82
N TYR A 341 17.97 -20.79 -21.99
CA TYR A 341 19.37 -21.24 -21.88
C TYR A 341 19.63 -22.57 -22.58
N ALA A 342 20.91 -22.87 -22.82
CA ALA A 342 21.32 -24.21 -23.26
C ALA A 342 21.20 -25.22 -22.11
N ALA A 343 20.89 -26.47 -22.44
CA ALA A 343 20.70 -27.55 -21.47
C ALA A 343 21.93 -27.79 -20.58
N GLY A 344 21.68 -28.05 -19.30
CA GLY A 344 22.67 -28.20 -18.25
C GLY A 344 22.61 -27.07 -17.22
N ALA A 345 22.82 -27.43 -15.96
CA ALA A 345 23.02 -26.51 -14.84
C ALA A 345 24.42 -26.68 -14.21
N GLN A 346 24.76 -25.77 -13.30
CA GLN A 346 25.95 -25.85 -12.44
C GLN A 346 25.62 -25.32 -11.04
N VAL A 347 26.35 -25.78 -10.02
CA VAL A 347 26.26 -25.20 -8.67
C VAL A 347 27.53 -24.41 -8.39
N ALA A 348 27.38 -23.12 -8.06
CA ALA A 348 28.46 -22.23 -7.67
C ALA A 348 28.01 -21.42 -6.43
N GLY A 349 28.89 -21.23 -5.45
CA GLY A 349 28.52 -20.51 -4.21
C GLY A 349 27.45 -21.17 -3.32
N GLY A 350 26.96 -22.36 -3.68
CA GLY A 350 25.79 -22.99 -3.04
C GLY A 350 24.48 -22.74 -3.80
N GLU A 351 24.50 -21.98 -4.89
CA GLU A 351 23.34 -21.70 -5.74
C GLU A 351 23.45 -22.43 -7.09
N LEU A 352 22.30 -22.80 -7.66
CA LEU A 352 22.14 -23.54 -8.92
C LEU A 352 21.81 -22.57 -10.08
N TYR A 353 22.67 -22.51 -11.09
CA TYR A 353 22.57 -21.62 -12.25
C TYR A 353 22.50 -22.39 -13.59
N PRO A 354 22.04 -21.76 -14.69
CA PRO A 354 22.21 -22.30 -16.04
C PRO A 354 23.71 -22.48 -16.38
N ALA A 355 24.09 -23.62 -16.97
CA ALA A 355 25.49 -23.90 -17.31
C ALA A 355 26.04 -23.02 -18.46
N SER A 356 25.15 -22.43 -19.26
CA SER A 356 25.51 -21.48 -20.32
C SER A 356 25.55 -20.03 -19.84
N LEU A 357 25.02 -19.75 -18.65
CA LEU A 357 25.36 -18.52 -17.94
C LEU A 357 26.85 -18.63 -17.64
N SER A 358 27.65 -17.80 -18.32
CA SER A 358 29.02 -17.56 -17.89
C SER A 358 28.90 -16.79 -16.58
N VAL A 359 28.71 -17.52 -15.49
CA VAL A 359 29.15 -17.10 -14.17
C VAL A 359 30.63 -16.81 -14.37
N VAL A 360 30.93 -15.55 -14.66
CA VAL A 360 32.25 -15.00 -14.42
C VAL A 360 32.38 -15.18 -12.92
N SER A 361 33.04 -16.25 -12.51
CA SER A 361 33.53 -16.34 -11.16
C SER A 361 34.51 -15.18 -11.07
N VAL A 362 34.04 -14.07 -10.48
CA VAL A 362 34.83 -12.87 -10.23
C VAL A 362 35.78 -13.19 -9.06
N GLU A 363 36.57 -14.25 -9.21
CA GLU A 363 37.69 -14.65 -8.36
C GLU A 363 38.86 -13.65 -8.47
N ASN A 364 38.67 -12.50 -9.14
CA ASN A 364 39.68 -11.45 -9.32
C ASN A 364 39.24 -10.01 -8.98
N ASN A 365 37.95 -9.72 -8.75
CA ASN A 365 37.55 -8.44 -8.14
C ASN A 365 36.96 -8.66 -6.73
N VAL A 366 37.86 -9.08 -5.83
CA VAL A 366 37.92 -8.58 -4.45
C VAL A 366 36.59 -8.69 -3.66
N TYR A 367 36.15 -9.94 -3.45
CA TYR A 367 36.03 -10.37 -2.06
C TYR A 367 37.46 -10.42 -1.51
N THR A 368 37.90 -9.38 -0.80
CA THR A 368 38.93 -9.61 0.21
C THR A 368 38.21 -9.89 1.52
N GLY A 369 38.42 -11.09 1.99
CA GLY A 369 37.71 -11.77 3.07
C GLY A 369 38.11 -13.21 2.88
N LEU A 370 39.13 -13.66 3.62
CA LEU A 370 39.73 -14.96 3.38
C LEU A 370 38.66 -16.04 3.58
N ALA A 371 38.42 -16.84 2.54
CA ALA A 371 37.36 -17.84 2.51
C ALA A 371 37.36 -18.71 3.78
N GLY A 372 36.34 -18.52 4.63
CA GLY A 372 36.18 -19.25 5.89
C GLY A 372 35.75 -18.42 7.11
N ASP A 373 35.67 -17.09 7.02
CA ASP A 373 35.16 -16.24 8.11
C ASP A 373 34.18 -15.20 7.53
N ASN A 374 32.89 -15.32 7.87
CA ASN A 374 31.83 -14.41 7.40
C ASN A 374 31.61 -13.21 8.36
N ASP A 375 32.33 -13.14 9.48
CA ASP A 375 32.25 -12.00 10.39
C ASP A 375 33.25 -10.91 9.99
N LEU A 376 32.75 -9.70 9.68
CA LEU A 376 33.55 -8.46 9.54
C LEU A 376 34.15 -8.02 10.89
N ASN A 377 35.06 -8.81 11.44
CA ASN A 377 35.51 -8.68 12.82
C ASN A 377 36.75 -7.76 12.95
N ASN A 378 36.48 -6.46 13.07
CA ASN A 378 37.25 -5.52 13.91
C ASN A 378 38.68 -5.10 13.46
N ASP A 379 39.09 -5.29 12.20
CA ASP A 379 40.43 -4.87 11.73
C ASP A 379 40.43 -3.49 11.05
N SER A 380 40.65 -2.44 11.85
CA SER A 380 40.43 -1.01 11.52
C SER A 380 41.29 -0.39 10.42
N ASN A 381 42.08 -1.16 9.67
CA ASN A 381 43.04 -0.67 8.68
C ASN A 381 42.58 -0.78 7.22
N TRP A 382 41.48 -1.49 6.92
CA TRP A 382 41.08 -1.85 5.55
C TRP A 382 40.71 -0.67 4.64
N TRP A 383 40.12 0.39 5.20
CA TRP A 383 39.68 1.57 4.45
C TRP A 383 40.81 2.26 3.67
N ASN A 384 42.06 2.16 4.14
CA ASN A 384 43.22 2.77 3.48
C ASN A 384 43.78 1.94 2.30
N SER A 385 43.12 0.83 1.92
CA SER A 385 43.56 -0.04 0.82
C SER A 385 42.59 -0.12 -0.38
N LEU A 386 41.46 0.59 -0.35
CA LEU A 386 40.60 0.74 -1.52
C LEU A 386 41.36 1.46 -2.64
N GLY A 387 41.39 0.86 -3.82
CA GLY A 387 41.98 1.44 -5.02
C GLY A 387 41.05 2.47 -5.66
N SER A 388 41.64 3.42 -6.38
CA SER A 388 40.86 4.23 -7.32
C SER A 388 40.17 3.30 -8.32
N ASN A 389 38.85 3.45 -8.45
CA ASN A 389 37.91 2.68 -9.29
C ASN A 389 37.23 1.45 -8.63
N ASP A 390 37.49 1.14 -7.36
CA ASP A 390 36.79 0.04 -6.68
C ASP A 390 35.31 0.39 -6.42
N ALA A 391 34.42 -0.62 -6.45
CA ALA A 391 33.03 -0.49 -6.02
C ALA A 391 32.90 -1.01 -4.59
N ALA A 392 32.25 -0.24 -3.71
CA ALA A 392 32.10 -0.59 -2.31
C ALA A 392 30.71 -1.20 -2.04
N PHE A 393 30.68 -2.41 -1.47
CA PHE A 393 29.45 -3.11 -1.11
C PHE A 393 29.39 -3.31 0.41
N PHE A 394 28.30 -2.85 1.02
CA PHE A 394 28.05 -2.92 2.46
C PHE A 394 26.84 -3.82 2.72
N ARG A 395 27.08 -4.94 3.41
CA ARG A 395 26.03 -5.88 3.81
C ARG A 395 25.78 -5.76 5.31
N GLY A 396 24.50 -5.69 5.69
CA GLY A 396 24.05 -5.49 7.06
C GLY A 396 23.98 -6.75 7.94
N ASP A 397 24.24 -7.93 7.37
CA ASP A 397 23.84 -9.21 7.95
C ASP A 397 24.59 -9.55 9.25
N ASN A 398 23.82 -9.92 10.29
CA ASN A 398 24.30 -10.25 11.64
C ASN A 398 25.05 -9.13 12.39
N ILE A 399 25.05 -7.90 11.87
CA ILE A 399 25.67 -6.75 12.53
C ILE A 399 24.77 -6.25 13.65
N ALA A 400 25.30 -6.10 14.87
CA ALA A 400 24.58 -5.45 15.96
C ALA A 400 24.35 -3.98 15.61
N SER A 401 23.13 -3.45 15.80
CA SER A 401 22.59 -2.21 15.20
C SER A 401 23.37 -0.89 15.37
N ASN A 402 24.48 -0.86 16.09
CA ASN A 402 25.42 0.26 16.12
C ASN A 402 26.81 -0.21 16.59
N PRO A 403 27.65 -0.80 15.72
CA PRO A 403 29.01 -1.17 16.09
C PRO A 403 29.93 0.05 15.89
N ALA A 404 30.90 0.23 16.77
CA ALA A 404 31.86 1.35 16.69
C ALA A 404 32.74 1.37 15.41
N TRP A 405 32.65 0.32 14.57
CA TRP A 405 33.33 0.22 13.28
C TRP A 405 32.44 0.57 12.07
N ALA A 406 31.14 0.83 12.24
CA ALA A 406 30.25 1.30 11.17
C ALA A 406 30.46 2.79 10.79
N THR A 407 31.62 3.35 11.10
CA THR A 407 32.03 4.69 10.68
C THR A 407 33.22 4.61 9.71
N PRO A 408 32.99 4.35 8.40
CA PRO A 408 34.04 4.42 7.39
C PRO A 408 34.72 5.80 7.41
N PHE A 409 36.06 5.81 7.45
CA PHE A 409 36.84 7.05 7.52
C PHE A 409 37.85 7.14 6.37
N PHE A 410 37.64 8.09 5.47
CA PHE A 410 38.54 8.36 4.34
C PHE A 410 39.64 9.34 4.74
N SER A 411 40.87 8.83 4.89
CA SER A 411 42.04 9.63 5.33
C SER A 411 42.59 10.59 4.27
N SER A 412 42.17 10.40 3.01
CA SER A 412 42.42 11.29 1.86
C SER A 412 41.24 11.20 0.89
N SER A 413 41.13 12.17 -0.04
CA SER A 413 40.13 12.12 -1.11
C SER A 413 40.19 10.78 -1.84
N THR A 414 39.02 10.13 -1.98
CA THR A 414 38.90 8.74 -2.46
C THR A 414 37.96 8.70 -3.66
N THR A 415 38.25 7.85 -4.66
CA THR A 415 37.42 7.69 -5.85
C THR A 415 36.92 6.26 -5.98
N LEU A 416 35.62 6.07 -5.78
CA LEU A 416 34.91 4.79 -5.97
C LEU A 416 34.16 4.79 -7.30
N THR A 417 33.80 3.63 -7.83
CA THR A 417 32.91 3.53 -9.02
C THR A 417 31.43 3.49 -8.65
N ALA A 418 31.10 2.84 -7.54
CA ALA A 418 29.76 2.78 -6.97
C ALA A 418 29.83 2.48 -5.46
N VAL A 419 28.75 2.79 -4.76
CA VAL A 419 28.50 2.44 -3.36
C VAL A 419 27.14 1.74 -3.28
N LYS A 420 27.09 0.58 -2.63
CA LYS A 420 25.85 -0.20 -2.47
C LYS A 420 25.65 -0.65 -1.03
N PHE A 421 24.44 -0.47 -0.52
CA PHE A 421 23.97 -0.96 0.76
C PHE A 421 22.91 -2.04 0.54
N THR A 422 22.97 -3.12 1.31
CA THR A 422 22.02 -4.24 1.24
C THR A 422 21.84 -4.83 2.64
N ASP A 423 20.60 -4.81 3.16
CA ASP A 423 20.25 -5.57 4.36
C ASP A 423 19.66 -6.93 3.92
N GLU A 424 20.32 -8.03 4.33
CA GLU A 424 19.86 -9.40 4.03
C GLU A 424 19.17 -10.02 5.26
N SER A 425 17.84 -10.14 5.20
CA SER A 425 17.00 -10.94 6.12
C SER A 425 17.24 -10.71 7.63
N GLY A 426 16.80 -9.56 8.15
CA GLY A 426 16.55 -9.38 9.59
C GLY A 426 17.70 -8.82 10.44
N GLY A 427 18.77 -8.36 9.81
CA GLY A 427 19.83 -7.56 10.44
C GLY A 427 20.35 -6.51 9.45
N GLY A 428 20.45 -5.27 9.91
CA GLY A 428 20.96 -4.16 9.12
C GLY A 428 21.83 -3.23 9.97
N ALA A 429 22.63 -2.41 9.32
CA ALA A 429 23.54 -1.48 9.98
C ALA A 429 23.44 -0.07 9.39
N ALA A 430 23.37 0.93 10.25
CA ALA A 430 23.54 2.32 9.89
C ALA A 430 25.05 2.63 9.74
N TYR A 431 25.48 3.01 8.53
CA TYR A 431 26.86 3.41 8.25
C TYR A 431 26.99 4.95 8.24
N THR A 432 28.10 5.47 8.76
CA THR A 432 28.41 6.92 8.71
C THR A 432 29.79 7.17 8.10
N PHE A 433 29.82 7.54 6.83
CA PHE A 433 31.03 7.87 6.07
C PHE A 433 31.53 9.25 6.51
N SER A 434 32.83 9.37 6.76
CA SER A 434 33.44 10.58 7.29
C SER A 434 34.89 10.74 6.85
N GLY A 435 35.49 11.90 7.13
CA GLY A 435 36.87 12.22 6.74
C GLY A 435 36.93 13.15 5.53
N SER A 436 37.71 12.77 4.53
CA SER A 436 37.93 13.54 3.31
C SER A 436 36.83 13.34 2.27
N ASP A 437 36.75 14.22 1.28
CA ASP A 437 35.77 14.17 0.19
C ASP A 437 35.79 12.83 -0.57
N LEU A 438 34.62 12.35 -0.98
CA LEU A 438 34.42 11.13 -1.73
C LEU A 438 33.93 11.46 -3.15
N THR A 439 34.71 11.11 -4.16
CA THR A 439 34.26 11.12 -5.55
C THR A 439 33.68 9.75 -5.89
N ILE A 440 32.51 9.70 -6.52
CA ILE A 440 31.94 8.47 -7.10
C ILE A 440 31.90 8.63 -8.62
N ASP A 441 32.89 8.04 -9.29
CA ASP A 441 33.13 8.14 -10.73
C ASP A 441 32.56 6.92 -11.46
N GLY A 442 31.32 7.07 -11.92
CA GLY A 442 30.64 6.06 -12.73
C GLY A 442 31.17 5.93 -14.16
N SER A 443 32.09 6.79 -14.62
CA SER A 443 32.57 6.78 -16.02
C SER A 443 33.34 5.51 -16.40
N VAL A 444 33.81 4.76 -15.39
CA VAL A 444 34.52 3.47 -15.54
C VAL A 444 33.54 2.29 -15.71
N VAL A 445 32.25 2.46 -15.41
CA VAL A 445 31.24 1.40 -15.44
C VAL A 445 30.73 1.19 -16.87
N THR A 446 31.17 0.13 -17.53
CA THR A 446 30.87 -0.15 -18.95
C THR A 446 29.51 -0.78 -19.22
N ASP A 447 28.88 -1.36 -18.19
CA ASP A 447 27.84 -2.39 -18.36
C ASP A 447 26.41 -1.83 -18.22
N GLY A 448 26.24 -0.52 -18.38
CA GLY A 448 24.93 0.12 -18.37
C GLY A 448 24.24 0.20 -17.00
N GLN A 449 24.93 -0.15 -15.91
CA GLN A 449 24.45 0.18 -14.56
C GLN A 449 24.36 1.71 -14.42
N THR A 450 23.18 2.18 -14.05
CA THR A 450 22.83 3.60 -13.95
C THR A 450 22.91 4.15 -12.53
N VAL A 451 23.12 3.29 -11.54
CA VAL A 451 23.07 3.61 -10.11
C VAL A 451 24.49 3.68 -9.54
N LEU A 452 24.83 4.82 -8.94
CA LEU A 452 26.12 5.09 -8.29
C LEU A 452 26.03 4.90 -6.78
N ILE A 453 24.88 5.23 -6.18
CA ILE A 453 24.57 4.97 -4.76
C ILE A 453 23.25 4.21 -4.71
N ASP A 454 23.31 2.93 -4.33
CA ASP A 454 22.18 1.99 -4.35
C ASP A 454 21.89 1.47 -2.94
N MET A 455 20.83 1.95 -2.30
CA MET A 455 20.40 1.48 -0.97
C MET A 455 19.25 0.49 -1.11
N LEU A 456 19.56 -0.79 -1.32
CA LEU A 456 18.57 -1.84 -1.49
C LEU A 456 18.11 -2.41 -0.15
N ASN A 457 16.78 -2.41 0.06
CA ASN A 457 16.10 -3.10 1.16
C ASN A 457 16.59 -2.73 2.58
N SER A 458 17.38 -1.67 2.74
CA SER A 458 17.87 -1.27 4.07
C SER A 458 16.79 -0.53 4.83
N SER A 459 16.59 -0.90 6.09
CA SER A 459 15.71 -0.20 7.05
C SER A 459 16.46 0.78 7.95
N HIS A 460 17.73 1.05 7.64
CA HIS A 460 18.64 1.84 8.46
C HIS A 460 19.11 3.11 7.74
N THR A 461 19.32 4.17 8.51
CA THR A 461 19.84 5.45 7.99
C THR A 461 21.31 5.33 7.59
N GLN A 462 21.62 5.67 6.34
CA GLN A 462 22.99 5.67 5.79
C GLN A 462 23.46 7.11 5.60
N THR A 463 24.56 7.52 6.24
CA THR A 463 24.98 8.94 6.32
C THR A 463 26.35 9.20 5.69
N PHE A 464 26.42 10.14 4.75
CA PHE A 464 27.66 10.73 4.24
C PHE A 464 27.92 12.07 4.92
N SER A 465 28.85 12.12 5.87
CA SER A 465 29.28 13.34 6.58
C SER A 465 30.45 14.07 5.90
N ASN A 466 31.05 13.47 4.89
CA ASN A 466 32.03 14.08 3.99
C ASN A 466 31.33 14.60 2.71
N ASN A 467 31.96 15.51 1.98
CA ASN A 467 31.40 15.95 0.71
C ASN A 467 31.44 14.80 -0.31
N VAL A 468 30.39 14.68 -1.11
CA VAL A 468 30.27 13.67 -2.18
C VAL A 468 30.22 14.38 -3.54
N GLU A 469 31.09 13.98 -4.45
CA GLU A 469 31.10 14.44 -5.84
C GLU A 469 30.69 13.28 -6.75
N LEU A 470 29.56 13.40 -7.46
CA LEU A 470 29.12 12.41 -8.45
C LEU A 470 29.68 12.77 -9.84
N VAL A 471 30.49 11.88 -10.42
CA VAL A 471 31.20 12.09 -11.68
C VAL A 471 30.67 11.09 -12.72
N SER A 472 29.43 11.32 -13.13
CA SER A 472 28.63 10.56 -14.11
C SER A 472 27.24 11.22 -14.26
N PHE A 473 26.48 11.15 -15.36
CA PHE A 473 26.75 10.60 -16.72
C PHE A 473 26.13 11.53 -17.82
N ASN A 474 25.98 11.03 -19.06
CA ASN A 474 25.35 11.76 -20.19
C ASN A 474 23.84 12.06 -20.03
N ASN A 475 23.15 11.64 -18.97
CA ASN A 475 21.69 11.79 -18.90
C ASN A 475 21.13 11.74 -17.46
N ALA A 476 20.45 12.80 -17.03
CA ALA A 476 19.75 12.88 -15.74
C ALA A 476 18.54 11.91 -15.61
N LEU A 477 18.08 11.30 -16.71
CA LEU A 477 17.05 10.25 -16.68
C LEU A 477 17.53 8.93 -16.06
N ASN A 478 18.82 8.79 -15.76
CA ASN A 478 19.40 7.62 -15.07
C ASN A 478 19.28 7.78 -13.55
N SER A 479 18.92 6.71 -12.84
CA SER A 479 18.79 6.70 -11.37
C SER A 479 20.16 6.61 -10.66
N HIS A 480 20.95 7.69 -10.68
CA HIS A 480 22.29 7.76 -10.09
C HIS A 480 22.28 7.53 -8.57
N VAL A 481 21.23 7.98 -7.88
CA VAL A 481 20.97 7.68 -6.47
C VAL A 481 19.65 6.92 -6.38
N LYS A 482 19.62 5.81 -5.64
CA LYS A 482 18.44 4.97 -5.42
C LYS A 482 18.26 4.58 -3.95
N THR A 483 17.04 4.72 -3.44
CA THR A 483 16.63 4.26 -2.10
C THR A 483 15.46 3.28 -2.23
N SER A 484 15.63 2.01 -1.85
CA SER A 484 14.59 0.98 -2.02
C SER A 484 14.27 0.13 -0.78
N GLY A 485 14.64 0.60 0.39
CA GLY A 485 14.13 0.09 1.67
C GLY A 485 13.67 1.26 2.54
N GLU A 486 13.03 0.96 3.67
CA GLU A 486 12.41 1.93 4.61
C GLU A 486 13.42 2.90 5.29
N GLY A 487 14.72 2.66 5.14
CA GLY A 487 15.78 3.52 5.68
C GLY A 487 15.94 4.82 4.91
N SER A 488 16.65 5.78 5.51
CA SER A 488 16.94 7.08 4.88
C SER A 488 18.39 7.18 4.41
N LEU A 489 18.62 7.74 3.23
CA LEU A 489 19.96 8.11 2.76
C LEU A 489 20.22 9.59 3.09
N VAL A 490 21.30 9.91 3.79
CA VAL A 490 21.56 11.27 4.33
C VAL A 490 22.90 11.81 3.82
N PHE A 491 22.90 12.97 3.17
CA PHE A 491 24.10 13.73 2.81
C PHE A 491 24.25 14.93 3.74
N ALA A 492 25.01 14.73 4.82
CA ALA A 492 25.34 15.76 5.81
C ALA A 492 26.59 16.57 5.43
N GLY A 493 27.47 16.01 4.59
CA GLY A 493 28.40 16.79 3.78
C GLY A 493 27.73 17.28 2.48
N GLY A 494 28.40 18.17 1.74
CA GLY A 494 27.84 18.70 0.49
C GLY A 494 27.75 17.66 -0.63
N LEU A 495 26.72 17.74 -1.46
CA LEU A 495 26.52 16.89 -2.64
C LEU A 495 26.72 17.72 -3.92
N SER A 496 27.70 17.34 -4.73
CA SER A 496 28.12 18.08 -5.93
C SER A 496 28.20 17.17 -7.16
N GLN A 497 28.24 17.77 -8.35
CA GLN A 497 28.32 17.03 -9.61
C GLN A 497 29.45 17.51 -10.51
N GLY A 498 30.39 16.62 -10.84
CA GLY A 498 31.57 16.94 -11.65
C GLY A 498 31.22 17.45 -13.06
N ASP A 499 32.09 18.29 -13.63
CA ASP A 499 31.87 19.08 -14.87
C ASP A 499 31.27 18.33 -16.07
N ALA A 500 31.63 17.06 -16.27
CA ALA A 500 31.32 16.29 -17.49
C ALA A 500 29.87 15.77 -17.60
N SER A 501 29.05 15.99 -16.57
CA SER A 501 27.71 15.42 -16.41
C SER A 501 26.59 16.31 -16.97
N GLN A 502 25.46 15.70 -17.33
CA GLN A 502 24.25 16.42 -17.78
C GLN A 502 23.20 16.64 -16.68
N GLY A 503 23.46 16.15 -15.45
CA GLY A 503 22.52 16.20 -14.35
C GLY A 503 22.45 14.90 -13.54
N ILE A 504 21.85 14.96 -12.34
CA ILE A 504 21.65 13.83 -11.43
C ILE A 504 20.21 13.36 -11.55
N GLY A 505 20.02 12.04 -11.61
CA GLY A 505 18.71 11.43 -11.41
C GLY A 505 18.66 10.72 -10.07
N ILE A 506 17.62 10.98 -9.31
CA ILE A 506 17.34 10.42 -7.99
C ILE A 506 16.05 9.62 -8.14
N ARG A 507 16.08 8.36 -7.70
CA ARG A 507 14.89 7.51 -7.66
C ARG A 507 14.63 6.99 -6.25
N LEU A 508 13.57 7.51 -5.66
CA LEU A 508 13.05 7.00 -4.41
C LEU A 508 12.13 5.81 -4.67
N TYR A 509 11.99 4.98 -3.65
CA TYR A 509 10.90 4.05 -3.47
C TYR A 509 10.46 4.26 -1.99
N ALA A 510 10.41 3.21 -1.16
CA ALA A 510 10.02 3.29 0.25
C ALA A 510 10.97 4.06 1.20
N GLY A 511 12.03 4.70 0.71
CA GLY A 511 13.11 5.26 1.53
C GLY A 511 13.42 6.73 1.25
N ASP A 512 13.46 7.53 2.30
CA ASP A 512 13.78 8.96 2.25
C ASP A 512 15.21 9.25 1.74
N LEU A 513 15.37 10.43 1.13
CA LEU A 513 16.67 11.04 0.86
C LEU A 513 16.75 12.40 1.56
N GLU A 514 17.67 12.57 2.51
CA GLU A 514 17.94 13.84 3.17
C GLU A 514 19.27 14.44 2.68
N ILE A 515 19.31 15.76 2.44
CA ILE A 515 20.54 16.51 2.21
C ILE A 515 20.55 17.71 3.16
N SER A 516 21.50 17.75 4.09
CA SER A 516 21.73 18.86 5.02
C SER A 516 22.97 19.71 4.69
N GLY A 517 23.86 19.20 3.82
CA GLY A 517 25.02 19.93 3.29
C GLY A 517 24.73 20.77 2.05
N ASP A 518 25.72 21.52 1.58
CA ASP A 518 25.62 22.33 0.35
C ASP A 518 25.32 21.46 -0.89
N VAL A 519 24.55 21.98 -1.84
CA VAL A 519 24.29 21.32 -3.13
C VAL A 519 24.86 22.15 -4.27
N ASP A 520 25.66 21.55 -5.17
CA ASP A 520 26.06 22.22 -6.42
C ASP A 520 25.19 21.77 -7.60
N GLY A 521 24.21 22.60 -7.93
CA GLY A 521 23.33 22.44 -9.08
C GLY A 521 23.92 22.83 -10.43
N SER A 522 25.10 23.48 -10.48
CA SER A 522 25.95 23.84 -11.65
C SER A 522 25.28 23.99 -13.04
N SER A 523 24.10 24.61 -13.12
CA SER A 523 23.27 24.74 -14.34
C SER A 523 22.85 23.42 -15.01
N LYS A 524 22.68 22.35 -14.22
CA LYS A 524 22.32 20.99 -14.67
C LYS A 524 20.93 20.57 -14.18
N LEU A 525 20.41 19.45 -14.71
CA LEU A 525 19.10 18.89 -14.35
C LEU A 525 19.22 17.93 -13.16
N TRP A 526 18.47 18.17 -12.09
CA TRP A 526 18.28 17.24 -10.99
C TRP A 526 16.88 16.67 -11.08
N LYS A 527 16.73 15.44 -11.57
CA LYS A 527 15.42 14.78 -11.69
C LYS A 527 15.18 13.88 -10.48
N LEU A 528 14.17 14.22 -9.68
CA LEU A 528 13.58 13.36 -8.67
C LEU A 528 12.43 12.56 -9.29
N SER A 529 12.33 11.28 -8.90
CA SER A 529 11.25 10.36 -9.26
C SER A 529 11.00 9.40 -8.11
N ASP A 530 9.76 8.99 -7.90
CA ASP A 530 9.39 7.92 -6.96
C ASP A 530 8.53 6.91 -7.73
N ASP A 531 8.91 5.63 -7.67
CA ASP A 531 8.19 4.54 -8.32
C ASP A 531 7.10 3.92 -7.40
N SER A 532 7.08 4.22 -6.09
CA SER A 532 6.09 3.73 -5.11
C SER A 532 5.15 4.81 -4.55
N GLY A 533 5.61 6.06 -4.42
CA GLY A 533 4.83 7.19 -3.89
C GLY A 533 4.86 7.32 -2.36
N ASP A 534 5.95 6.86 -1.72
CA ASP A 534 6.14 6.80 -0.27
C ASP A 534 7.43 7.52 0.19
N GLY A 535 8.36 7.83 -0.72
CA GLY A 535 9.70 8.34 -0.40
C GLY A 535 9.80 9.86 -0.57
N ILE A 536 10.32 10.54 0.46
CA ILE A 536 10.45 12.00 0.46
C ILE A 536 11.93 12.40 0.28
N MET A 537 12.19 13.33 -0.65
CA MET A 537 13.46 14.05 -0.70
C MET A 537 13.37 15.28 0.21
N LYS A 538 14.28 15.41 1.19
CA LYS A 538 14.30 16.48 2.18
C LYS A 538 15.57 17.31 2.03
N LEU A 539 15.43 18.62 1.82
CA LEU A 539 16.54 19.56 1.98
C LEU A 539 16.45 20.16 3.39
N THR A 540 17.46 19.91 4.22
CA THR A 540 17.45 20.25 5.65
C THR A 540 18.67 21.09 6.05
N GLY A 541 18.76 21.48 7.32
CA GLY A 541 19.94 22.13 7.86
C GLY A 541 20.17 23.53 7.28
N SER A 542 21.43 23.85 6.97
CA SER A 542 21.85 25.19 6.51
C SER A 542 22.62 25.18 5.20
N GLY A 543 22.75 24.02 4.54
CA GLY A 543 23.37 23.90 3.23
C GLY A 543 22.68 24.79 2.19
N ALA A 544 23.46 25.31 1.25
CA ALA A 544 22.98 26.12 0.13
C ALA A 544 23.01 25.34 -1.18
N TRP A 545 21.90 25.32 -1.89
CA TRP A 545 21.83 24.92 -3.29
C TRP A 545 22.35 26.05 -4.17
N THR A 546 23.36 25.79 -4.98
CA THR A 546 24.04 26.79 -5.81
C THR A 546 23.97 26.44 -7.31
N GLY A 547 24.38 27.37 -8.17
CA GLY A 547 24.63 27.09 -9.59
C GLY A 547 23.44 27.22 -10.56
N GLY A 548 22.22 27.52 -10.10
CA GLY A 548 21.11 27.91 -11.00
C GLY A 548 20.61 26.81 -11.94
N GLY A 549 20.76 25.54 -11.56
CA GLY A 549 20.25 24.37 -12.31
C GLY A 549 18.73 24.25 -12.34
N THR A 550 18.22 23.19 -12.97
CA THR A 550 16.80 22.85 -12.97
C THR A 550 16.58 21.67 -12.02
N VAL A 551 15.64 21.79 -11.08
CA VAL A 551 15.15 20.64 -10.30
C VAL A 551 13.84 20.18 -10.93
N GLN A 552 13.67 18.90 -11.23
CA GLN A 552 12.42 18.32 -11.74
C GLN A 552 11.86 17.34 -10.71
N VAL A 553 10.65 17.59 -10.22
CA VAL A 553 9.90 16.72 -9.31
C VAL A 553 8.87 15.94 -10.14
N ALA A 554 9.20 14.70 -10.51
CA ALA A 554 8.34 13.88 -11.35
C ALA A 554 7.15 13.26 -10.59
N SER A 555 6.20 12.71 -11.33
CA SER A 555 5.01 12.00 -10.82
C SER A 555 5.33 11.05 -9.68
N GLY A 556 4.53 11.10 -8.62
CA GLY A 556 4.69 10.32 -7.39
C GLY A 556 5.72 10.84 -6.38
N ALA A 557 6.67 11.69 -6.76
CA ALA A 557 7.74 12.13 -5.85
C ALA A 557 7.37 13.37 -5.02
N GLU A 558 7.88 13.43 -3.77
CA GLU A 558 7.81 14.62 -2.92
C GLU A 558 9.22 15.22 -2.66
N LEU A 559 9.31 16.55 -2.76
CA LEU A 559 10.46 17.35 -2.35
C LEU A 559 10.05 18.31 -1.23
N LEU A 560 10.55 18.11 -0.02
CA LEU A 560 10.32 18.95 1.15
C LEU A 560 11.51 19.89 1.41
N LEU A 561 11.26 21.20 1.44
CA LEU A 561 12.23 22.23 1.80
C LEU A 561 12.12 22.57 3.30
N ALA A 562 12.78 21.79 4.14
CA ALA A 562 12.75 21.91 5.60
C ALA A 562 14.08 22.46 6.17
N ARG A 563 14.54 23.60 5.66
CA ARG A 563 15.78 24.25 6.14
C ARG A 563 15.46 25.19 7.31
N ASP A 564 16.36 25.24 8.29
CA ASP A 564 16.20 26.05 9.51
C ASP A 564 16.36 27.57 9.25
N THR A 565 16.75 27.96 8.03
CA THR A 565 17.02 29.35 7.63
C THR A 565 15.86 29.94 6.85
N THR A 566 15.30 31.05 7.35
CA THR A 566 14.42 31.96 6.60
C THR A 566 15.29 32.91 5.76
N ASP A 567 16.01 32.35 4.80
CA ASP A 567 16.71 33.15 3.79
C ASP A 567 16.58 32.51 2.41
N SER A 568 16.13 33.32 1.46
CA SER A 568 15.88 32.89 0.07
C SER A 568 17.16 32.47 -0.67
N THR A 569 18.35 32.48 -0.03
CA THR A 569 19.62 32.23 -0.71
C THR A 569 19.98 30.74 -0.83
N GLY A 570 19.29 29.87 -0.08
CA GLY A 570 19.72 28.50 0.12
C GLY A 570 19.02 27.41 -0.70
N PHE A 571 17.90 27.68 -1.37
CA PHE A 571 17.45 26.87 -2.51
C PHE A 571 17.40 27.73 -3.78
N ALA A 572 18.51 27.76 -4.53
CA ALA A 572 18.68 28.60 -5.71
C ALA A 572 18.72 27.84 -7.06
N PRO A 573 17.69 27.05 -7.43
CA PRO A 573 17.56 26.56 -8.81
C PRO A 573 17.13 27.71 -9.73
N GLY A 574 17.59 27.69 -10.98
CA GLY A 574 17.12 28.61 -12.03
C GLY A 574 15.70 28.27 -12.53
N SER A 575 15.19 27.08 -12.17
CA SER A 575 13.78 26.69 -12.30
C SER A 575 13.48 25.40 -11.51
N VAL A 576 12.30 25.30 -10.91
CA VAL A 576 11.72 24.02 -10.49
C VAL A 576 10.70 23.56 -11.55
N GLN A 577 10.74 22.30 -11.96
CA GLN A 577 9.85 21.67 -12.92
C GLN A 577 8.92 20.66 -12.22
N MET A 578 7.64 20.98 -12.14
CA MET A 578 6.62 20.17 -11.49
C MET A 578 6.04 19.19 -12.53
N GLY A 579 6.31 17.91 -12.38
CA GLY A 579 5.96 16.84 -13.34
C GLY A 579 5.04 15.78 -12.79
N GLY A 580 4.10 16.16 -11.93
CA GLY A 580 3.18 15.26 -11.22
C GLY A 580 3.55 15.00 -9.75
N GLY A 581 4.71 15.47 -9.31
CA GLY A 581 5.13 15.39 -7.90
C GLY A 581 4.75 16.63 -7.09
N ILE A 582 5.13 16.61 -5.81
CA ILE A 582 4.81 17.62 -4.80
C ILE A 582 6.10 18.35 -4.39
N LEU A 583 6.03 19.68 -4.28
CA LEU A 583 7.06 20.52 -3.66
C LEU A 583 6.45 21.17 -2.43
N THR A 584 6.92 20.80 -1.24
CA THR A 584 6.37 21.24 0.05
C THR A 584 7.33 22.20 0.74
N LEU A 585 6.84 23.34 1.24
CA LEU A 585 7.62 24.23 2.10
C LEU A 585 7.54 23.80 3.57
N GLY A 586 8.67 23.88 4.28
CA GLY A 586 8.77 23.62 5.72
C GLY A 586 9.05 24.86 6.57
N ASN A 587 9.22 26.03 5.94
CA ASN A 587 9.55 27.32 6.57
C ASN A 587 9.37 28.47 5.54
N ASP A 588 9.48 29.72 5.96
CA ASP A 588 9.43 30.91 5.08
C ASP A 588 10.71 31.07 4.23
N GLU A 589 10.60 31.77 3.10
CA GLU A 589 11.69 32.18 2.19
C GLU A 589 12.71 31.04 1.91
N GLN A 590 12.26 29.88 1.44
CA GLN A 590 13.15 28.74 1.16
C GLN A 590 13.80 28.84 -0.22
N ILE A 591 13.04 29.32 -1.21
CA ILE A 591 13.39 29.38 -2.62
C ILE A 591 13.93 30.79 -2.96
N THR A 592 14.94 30.91 -3.84
CA THR A 592 15.33 32.25 -4.34
C THR A 592 14.20 32.92 -5.11
N ASP A 593 14.03 34.23 -4.91
CA ASP A 593 13.16 35.13 -5.67
C ASP A 593 13.37 35.03 -7.20
N SER A 594 14.54 34.56 -7.65
CA SER A 594 14.88 34.37 -9.07
C SER A 594 14.52 32.99 -9.66
N ALA A 595 14.00 32.08 -8.85
CA ALA A 595 13.55 30.78 -9.30
C ALA A 595 12.19 30.88 -9.99
N ARG A 596 11.97 30.04 -11.00
CA ARG A 596 10.70 29.96 -11.74
C ARG A 596 10.09 28.58 -11.54
N VAL A 597 8.81 28.51 -11.23
CA VAL A 597 8.10 27.22 -11.06
C VAL A 597 7.39 26.89 -12.36
N TYR A 598 7.69 25.73 -12.95
CA TYR A 598 7.26 25.34 -14.29
C TYR A 598 6.47 24.03 -14.25
N TYR A 599 5.17 24.07 -14.50
CA TYR A 599 4.31 22.89 -14.54
C TYR A 599 4.42 22.19 -15.91
N THR A 600 4.96 20.97 -15.91
CA THR A 600 5.21 20.14 -17.08
C THR A 600 4.05 19.18 -17.40
N VAL A 601 4.10 18.58 -18.59
CA VAL A 601 2.96 17.92 -19.26
C VAL A 601 2.51 16.58 -18.67
N GLU A 602 3.30 15.94 -17.82
CA GLU A 602 3.13 14.49 -17.57
C GLU A 602 1.94 14.16 -16.66
N ASP A 603 1.77 14.79 -15.48
CA ASP A 603 0.63 14.51 -14.58
C ASP A 603 0.08 15.72 -13.77
N GLY A 604 0.69 16.91 -13.88
CA GLY A 604 0.28 18.11 -13.11
C GLY A 604 0.69 18.06 -11.63
N GLY A 605 1.79 18.73 -11.28
CA GLY A 605 2.32 18.72 -9.91
C GLY A 605 1.68 19.74 -8.96
N VAL A 606 1.98 19.59 -7.67
CA VAL A 606 1.49 20.44 -6.57
C VAL A 606 2.65 21.25 -6.00
N PHE A 607 2.54 22.57 -5.98
CA PHE A 607 3.40 23.43 -5.16
C PHE A 607 2.62 23.75 -3.88
N ASP A 608 3.10 23.25 -2.75
CA ASP A 608 2.46 23.37 -1.44
C ASP A 608 3.25 24.34 -0.55
N LEU A 609 2.62 25.46 -0.21
CA LEU A 609 3.16 26.48 0.67
C LEU A 609 3.04 26.12 2.14
N ASN A 610 2.13 25.19 2.51
CA ASN A 610 1.97 24.68 3.87
C ASN A 610 1.86 25.80 4.95
N GLY A 611 1.20 26.92 4.61
CA GLY A 611 1.02 28.09 5.48
C GLY A 611 2.22 29.06 5.56
N PHE A 612 3.25 28.90 4.73
CA PHE A 612 4.46 29.75 4.75
C PHE A 612 4.47 30.87 3.70
N GLU A 613 5.34 31.87 3.92
CA GLU A 613 5.60 32.97 2.98
C GLU A 613 6.76 32.64 2.02
N GLU A 614 6.53 32.78 0.71
CA GLU A 614 7.52 32.48 -0.34
C GLU A 614 7.50 33.49 -1.50
N SER A 615 8.65 33.67 -2.16
CA SER A 615 8.81 34.57 -3.31
C SER A 615 9.44 33.85 -4.51
N VAL A 616 8.81 33.94 -5.69
CA VAL A 616 9.31 33.36 -6.95
C VAL A 616 9.19 34.34 -8.11
N ASP A 617 10.02 34.18 -9.14
CA ASP A 617 10.06 35.06 -10.32
C ASP A 617 8.76 34.92 -11.12
N GLU A 618 8.41 33.69 -11.49
CA GLU A 618 7.27 33.44 -12.38
C GLU A 618 6.72 32.02 -12.22
N LEU A 619 5.39 31.89 -12.30
CA LEU A 619 4.72 30.61 -12.58
C LEU A 619 4.61 30.42 -14.10
N LEU A 620 5.01 29.25 -14.57
CA LEU A 620 5.07 28.87 -15.99
C LEU A 620 4.38 27.53 -16.22
N PHE A 621 3.83 27.32 -17.41
CA PHE A 621 3.26 26.05 -17.82
C PHE A 621 3.81 25.66 -19.20
N ASP A 622 4.01 24.37 -19.42
CA ASP A 622 4.19 23.87 -20.78
C ASP A 622 2.90 24.07 -21.60
N ARG A 623 3.05 24.15 -22.93
CA ARG A 623 1.95 24.36 -23.87
C ARG A 623 0.91 23.23 -23.81
N ASP A 624 1.36 22.03 -23.46
CA ASP A 624 0.54 20.83 -23.47
C ASP A 624 0.18 20.37 -22.02
N THR A 625 0.50 21.16 -20.99
CA THR A 625 0.16 20.88 -19.58
C THR A 625 -1.33 21.09 -19.31
N ILE A 626 -1.98 20.10 -18.69
CA ILE A 626 -3.44 20.10 -18.48
C ILE A 626 -3.82 20.99 -17.29
N TYR A 627 -3.15 20.80 -16.14
CA TYR A 627 -3.29 21.64 -14.95
C TYR A 627 -2.02 21.59 -14.08
N GLY A 628 -1.90 22.52 -13.15
CA GLY A 628 -1.04 22.47 -11.96
C GLY A 628 -1.83 22.89 -10.73
N VAL A 629 -1.31 22.60 -9.54
CA VAL A 629 -1.94 22.95 -8.25
C VAL A 629 -1.00 23.81 -7.43
N LEU A 630 -1.56 24.83 -6.77
CA LEU A 630 -0.94 25.62 -5.71
C LEU A 630 -1.76 25.41 -4.43
N GLU A 631 -1.22 24.70 -3.46
CA GLU A 631 -1.84 24.50 -2.14
C GLU A 631 -1.31 25.61 -1.21
N MET A 632 -2.20 26.36 -0.56
CA MET A 632 -1.79 27.47 0.31
C MET A 632 -1.44 27.01 1.73
N GLY A 633 -2.20 26.05 2.28
CA GLY A 633 -2.22 25.76 3.71
C GLY A 633 -2.74 26.92 4.55
N ASP A 634 -2.75 26.78 5.87
CA ASP A 634 -3.30 27.78 6.81
C ASP A 634 -2.46 29.08 6.81
N GLY A 635 -2.78 30.07 5.97
CA GLY A 635 -2.14 31.40 5.95
C GLY A 635 -0.98 31.56 4.96
N GLY A 636 -0.98 30.79 3.86
CA GLY A 636 0.08 30.81 2.86
C GLY A 636 0.19 32.14 2.10
N VAL A 637 1.43 32.60 1.85
CA VAL A 637 1.69 33.85 1.11
C VAL A 637 2.65 33.60 -0.04
N LEU A 638 2.22 33.85 -1.28
CA LEU A 638 3.08 33.76 -2.46
C LEU A 638 3.30 35.14 -3.10
N ARG A 639 4.56 35.52 -3.35
CA ARG A 639 4.91 36.72 -4.12
C ARG A 639 5.45 36.35 -5.50
N LEU A 640 4.86 36.92 -6.54
CA LEU A 640 5.28 36.77 -7.93
C LEU A 640 5.98 38.05 -8.40
N VAL A 641 7.32 38.02 -8.47
CA VAL A 641 8.14 39.24 -8.67
C VAL A 641 8.42 39.56 -10.15
N GLY A 642 8.09 38.68 -11.08
CA GLY A 642 8.41 38.79 -12.51
C GLY A 642 7.34 38.29 -13.50
N GLN A 643 6.11 37.97 -13.03
CA GLN A 643 5.09 37.27 -13.81
C GLN A 643 4.75 37.94 -15.15
N SER A 644 4.97 37.23 -16.26
CA SER A 644 4.74 37.70 -17.62
C SER A 644 3.32 37.41 -18.12
N SER A 645 2.69 38.42 -18.71
CA SER A 645 1.41 38.28 -19.42
C SER A 645 1.54 37.58 -20.78
N THR A 646 2.75 37.16 -21.14
CA THR A 646 3.06 36.41 -22.38
C THR A 646 3.58 35.00 -22.12
N ALA A 647 3.62 34.57 -20.86
CA ALA A 647 3.93 33.18 -20.51
C ALA A 647 2.91 32.21 -21.11
N THR A 648 3.40 31.00 -21.38
CA THR A 648 2.54 29.86 -21.72
C THR A 648 1.82 29.39 -20.45
N TRP A 649 0.55 29.04 -20.58
CA TRP A 649 -0.35 28.83 -19.44
C TRP A 649 -1.27 27.62 -19.66
N GLY A 650 -1.34 26.74 -18.66
CA GLY A 650 -2.33 25.66 -18.54
C GLY A 650 -3.47 26.09 -17.60
N SER A 651 -4.14 25.15 -16.92
CA SER A 651 -4.99 25.51 -15.79
C SER A 651 -4.16 25.60 -14.50
N LEU A 652 -4.45 26.53 -13.60
CA LEU A 652 -3.92 26.55 -12.23
C LEU A 652 -5.09 26.41 -11.25
N VAL A 653 -5.05 25.41 -10.38
CA VAL A 653 -6.00 25.30 -9.26
C VAL A 653 -5.29 25.78 -8.00
N VAL A 654 -5.86 26.78 -7.32
CA VAL A 654 -5.44 27.18 -5.97
C VAL A 654 -6.33 26.46 -4.96
N THR A 655 -5.73 25.64 -4.11
CA THR A 655 -6.40 24.85 -3.07
C THR A 655 -6.01 25.36 -1.67
N GLY A 656 -6.81 25.02 -0.66
CA GLY A 656 -6.60 25.49 0.72
C GLY A 656 -7.00 26.94 1.00
N TRP A 657 -7.45 27.70 -0.01
CA TRP A 657 -7.61 29.17 0.06
C TRP A 657 -8.49 29.69 1.22
N GLU A 658 -7.87 30.28 2.23
CA GLU A 658 -8.51 30.96 3.36
C GLU A 658 -8.59 32.48 3.14
N SER A 659 -9.80 32.96 2.81
CA SER A 659 -10.05 34.37 2.49
C SER A 659 -9.68 35.34 3.61
N GLY A 660 -8.59 36.08 3.42
CA GLY A 660 -8.10 37.12 4.34
C GLY A 660 -6.94 36.67 5.25
N LEU A 661 -6.50 35.41 5.12
CA LEU A 661 -5.25 34.92 5.68
C LEU A 661 -4.26 34.62 4.54
N ASP A 662 -4.75 34.00 3.47
CA ASP A 662 -3.94 33.68 2.29
C ASP A 662 -3.81 34.87 1.33
N HIS A 663 -2.63 35.00 0.72
CA HIS A 663 -2.35 36.08 -0.23
C HIS A 663 -1.48 35.60 -1.41
N ILE A 664 -1.81 36.03 -2.63
CA ILE A 664 -0.93 35.88 -3.80
C ILE A 664 -0.64 37.27 -4.39
N TYR A 665 0.51 37.83 -4.07
CA TYR A 665 0.94 39.15 -4.54
C TYR A 665 1.59 39.08 -5.93
N VAL A 666 1.34 40.10 -6.75
CA VAL A 666 1.86 40.28 -8.10
C VAL A 666 2.73 41.54 -8.13
N ASP A 667 3.81 41.50 -7.35
CA ASP A 667 4.72 42.64 -7.12
C ASP A 667 5.51 43.05 -8.37
N GLY A 668 5.59 42.17 -9.37
CA GLY A 668 6.11 42.50 -10.69
C GLY A 668 5.34 41.81 -11.82
N GLY A 669 5.18 42.56 -12.91
CA GLY A 669 4.57 42.05 -14.14
C GLY A 669 3.05 42.18 -14.20
N SER A 670 2.37 41.18 -14.79
CA SER A 670 0.90 41.15 -14.95
C SER A 670 0.42 39.81 -15.52
N PHE A 671 -0.81 39.41 -15.20
CA PHE A 671 -1.51 38.33 -15.91
C PHE A 671 -2.31 38.86 -17.11
N SER A 672 -2.39 38.08 -18.19
CA SER A 672 -3.35 38.29 -19.28
C SER A 672 -4.74 37.77 -18.91
N THR A 673 -5.78 38.24 -19.60
CA THR A 673 -7.16 37.78 -19.41
C THR A 673 -7.32 36.27 -19.64
N ALA A 674 -6.48 35.64 -20.47
CA ALA A 674 -6.51 34.21 -20.70
C ALA A 674 -5.92 33.42 -19.53
N GLN A 675 -4.83 33.91 -18.93
CA GLN A 675 -4.24 33.31 -17.71
C GLN A 675 -5.21 33.42 -16.54
N LEU A 676 -5.78 34.61 -16.32
CA LEU A 676 -6.80 34.85 -15.28
C LEU A 676 -8.06 33.99 -15.43
N ALA A 677 -8.48 33.68 -16.65
CA ALA A 677 -9.63 32.80 -16.90
C ALA A 677 -9.32 31.30 -16.68
N ALA A 678 -8.04 30.93 -16.56
CA ALA A 678 -7.57 29.55 -16.38
C ALA A 678 -7.00 29.28 -14.97
N ILE A 679 -6.89 30.31 -14.13
CA ILE A 679 -6.69 30.16 -12.68
C ILE A 679 -8.06 29.99 -12.03
N THR A 680 -8.23 29.01 -11.16
CA THR A 680 -9.45 28.76 -10.37
C THR A 680 -9.07 28.50 -8.92
N PHE A 681 -9.84 29.02 -7.97
CA PHE A 681 -9.67 28.73 -6.55
C PHE A 681 -10.71 27.69 -6.11
N ASP A 682 -10.35 26.71 -5.29
CA ASP A 682 -11.33 25.73 -4.81
C ASP A 682 -12.44 26.40 -3.99
N GLY A 683 -13.66 25.90 -4.12
CA GLY A 683 -14.88 26.57 -3.65
C GLY A 683 -15.37 27.74 -4.51
N TYR A 684 -14.55 28.31 -5.43
CA TYR A 684 -14.93 29.44 -6.29
C TYR A 684 -15.24 28.99 -7.72
N SER A 685 -16.38 29.44 -8.26
CA SER A 685 -16.93 28.98 -9.54
C SER A 685 -16.59 29.85 -10.76
N ALA A 686 -15.89 30.97 -10.56
CA ALA A 686 -15.29 31.77 -11.61
C ALA A 686 -13.77 31.89 -11.37
N GLY A 687 -13.02 32.32 -12.39
CA GLY A 687 -11.55 32.18 -12.46
C GLY A 687 -10.75 33.05 -11.47
N ALA A 688 -9.95 34.00 -11.97
CA ALA A 688 -9.19 34.95 -11.15
C ALA A 688 -9.28 36.40 -11.66
N LYS A 689 -8.94 37.35 -10.78
CA LYS A 689 -8.72 38.78 -11.07
C LYS A 689 -7.45 39.26 -10.36
N VAL A 690 -6.85 40.35 -10.84
CA VAL A 690 -5.84 41.09 -10.06
C VAL A 690 -6.44 42.42 -9.62
N GLU A 691 -6.37 42.71 -8.33
CA GLU A 691 -6.89 43.94 -7.72
C GLU A 691 -5.87 44.45 -6.70
N SER A 692 -5.56 45.75 -6.74
CA SER A 692 -4.56 46.40 -5.86
C SER A 692 -3.14 45.77 -5.86
N GLY A 693 -2.83 44.87 -6.80
CA GLY A 693 -1.57 44.12 -6.86
C GLY A 693 -1.67 42.68 -6.36
N GLU A 694 -2.85 42.23 -5.93
CA GLU A 694 -3.12 40.90 -5.40
C GLU A 694 -3.95 40.08 -6.39
N LEU A 695 -3.61 38.80 -6.56
CA LEU A 695 -4.37 37.83 -7.34
C LEU A 695 -5.44 37.17 -6.46
N LEU A 696 -6.69 37.30 -6.88
CA LEU A 696 -7.88 36.91 -6.11
C LEU A 696 -8.84 36.09 -6.99
N PRO A 697 -9.73 35.25 -6.42
CA PRO A 697 -10.75 34.55 -7.20
C PRO A 697 -11.64 35.52 -8.00
N ALA A 698 -11.97 35.20 -9.25
CA ALA A 698 -13.05 35.92 -9.93
C ALA A 698 -14.37 35.35 -9.42
N GLY A 699 -15.31 36.22 -9.07
CA GLY A 699 -16.53 35.85 -8.39
C GLY A 699 -16.83 36.84 -7.28
N ASN A 700 -17.92 36.59 -6.55
CA ASN A 700 -18.32 37.41 -5.41
C ASN A 700 -17.54 36.93 -4.18
N ILE A 701 -16.27 37.32 -4.05
CA ILE A 701 -15.40 36.95 -2.93
C ILE A 701 -15.82 37.73 -1.66
N LEU A 702 -16.99 37.38 -1.11
CA LEU A 702 -17.50 37.78 0.20
C LEU A 702 -17.34 39.27 0.60
N GLY A 703 -17.41 40.17 -0.40
CA GLY A 703 -17.93 41.52 -0.22
C GLY A 703 -19.37 41.49 0.32
N PHE A 704 -19.99 42.65 0.57
CA PHE A 704 -21.32 42.74 1.19
C PHE A 704 -22.35 41.74 0.61
N SER A 705 -22.46 41.64 -0.72
CA SER A 705 -23.38 40.71 -1.38
C SER A 705 -23.06 39.21 -1.15
N GLY A 706 -21.80 38.81 -0.95
CA GLY A 706 -21.46 37.42 -0.63
C GLY A 706 -21.72 37.07 0.84
N TRP A 707 -21.60 38.05 1.74
CA TRP A 707 -22.03 37.91 3.13
C TRP A 707 -23.56 37.72 3.23
N ILE A 708 -24.34 38.47 2.45
CA ILE A 708 -25.79 38.28 2.28
C ILE A 708 -26.13 36.83 1.86
N ASP A 709 -25.42 36.28 0.86
CA ASP A 709 -25.60 34.91 0.39
C ASP A 709 -25.26 33.87 1.47
N ASN A 710 -24.19 34.08 2.25
CA ASN A 710 -23.78 33.18 3.34
C ASN A 710 -24.85 33.05 4.44
N TYR A 711 -25.51 34.14 4.80
CA TYR A 711 -26.64 34.12 5.75
C TYR A 711 -27.97 33.67 5.11
N SER A 712 -27.96 33.33 3.82
CA SER A 712 -29.14 32.88 3.06
C SER A 712 -30.31 33.88 3.10
N LEU A 713 -30.00 35.18 3.23
CA LEU A 713 -31.00 36.25 3.18
C LEU A 713 -31.55 36.37 1.76
N THR A 714 -32.84 36.69 1.62
CA THR A 714 -33.48 36.77 0.30
C THR A 714 -34.57 37.84 0.21
N GLY A 715 -34.70 38.45 -0.96
CA GLY A 715 -35.82 39.30 -1.32
C GLY A 715 -35.78 40.67 -0.65
N GLY A 716 -36.61 40.90 0.36
CA GLY A 716 -36.60 42.16 1.11
C GLY A 716 -35.43 42.25 2.08
N ASP A 717 -35.01 41.09 2.58
CA ASP A 717 -34.06 40.95 3.68
C ASP A 717 -32.60 40.98 3.19
N GLU A 718 -32.38 40.99 1.87
CA GLU A 718 -31.06 41.05 1.22
C GLU A 718 -30.51 42.50 1.07
N ALA A 719 -31.34 43.51 1.36
CA ALA A 719 -30.99 44.92 1.12
C ALA A 719 -29.99 45.47 2.15
N ALA A 720 -29.09 46.36 1.71
CA ALA A 720 -28.10 47.03 2.57
C ALA A 720 -28.70 47.82 3.76
N ASP A 721 -29.95 48.27 3.63
CA ASP A 721 -30.72 49.00 4.63
C ASP A 721 -31.86 48.16 5.27
N ALA A 722 -31.87 46.84 5.06
CA ALA A 722 -32.72 45.91 5.81
C ALA A 722 -32.14 45.54 7.17
N ASP A 723 -33.02 45.13 8.07
CA ASP A 723 -32.80 44.77 9.48
C ASP A 723 -33.68 43.51 9.70
N PRO A 724 -33.20 42.30 9.32
CA PRO A 724 -34.05 41.12 9.21
C PRO A 724 -34.41 40.47 10.56
N ASP A 725 -33.54 40.60 11.56
CA ASP A 725 -33.75 40.07 12.91
C ASP A 725 -34.43 41.08 13.87
N GLY A 726 -34.33 42.38 13.58
CA GLY A 726 -35.02 43.46 14.29
C GLY A 726 -34.22 44.09 15.43
N ASP A 727 -32.89 43.96 15.45
CA ASP A 727 -32.02 44.54 16.48
C ASP A 727 -31.80 46.05 16.33
N GLY A 728 -32.04 46.59 15.12
CA GLY A 728 -31.90 48.01 14.77
C GLY A 728 -30.58 48.38 14.09
N VAL A 729 -29.70 47.43 13.81
CA VAL A 729 -28.51 47.52 12.96
C VAL A 729 -28.88 46.98 11.59
N VAL A 730 -28.58 47.73 10.52
CA VAL A 730 -28.88 47.26 9.17
C VAL A 730 -27.74 46.39 8.64
N ASN A 731 -28.07 45.44 7.76
CA ASN A 731 -27.15 44.50 7.10
C ASN A 731 -25.77 45.07 6.75
N LEU A 732 -25.68 46.26 6.12
CA LEU A 732 -24.39 46.86 5.74
C LEU A 732 -23.51 47.24 6.94
N TYR A 733 -24.12 47.64 8.06
CA TYR A 733 -23.44 47.99 9.30
C TYR A 733 -23.03 46.74 10.07
N GLU A 734 -23.86 45.69 10.06
CA GLU A 734 -23.47 44.38 10.60
C GLU A 734 -22.31 43.78 9.82
N TYR A 735 -22.37 43.73 8.49
CA TYR A 735 -21.27 43.28 7.65
C TYR A 735 -19.98 44.05 7.95
N GLY A 736 -20.09 45.37 8.09
CA GLY A 736 -18.96 46.25 8.38
C GLY A 736 -18.43 46.18 9.82
N PHE A 737 -19.21 45.68 10.79
CA PHE A 737 -18.81 45.61 12.20
C PHE A 737 -18.76 44.19 12.79
N GLY A 738 -19.01 43.15 11.99
CA GLY A 738 -18.96 41.74 12.40
C GLY A 738 -20.21 41.25 13.12
N GLY A 739 -21.40 41.67 12.65
CA GLY A 739 -22.70 41.17 13.12
C GLY A 739 -23.21 39.91 12.39
N ASP A 740 -24.40 39.45 12.78
CA ASP A 740 -25.10 38.28 12.25
C ASP A 740 -26.59 38.65 12.03
N PRO A 741 -27.03 38.85 10.76
CA PRO A 741 -28.34 39.41 10.38
C PRO A 741 -29.50 38.44 10.62
N THR A 742 -29.24 37.32 11.30
CA THR A 742 -30.21 36.29 11.66
C THR A 742 -30.38 36.14 13.17
N ASN A 743 -29.72 36.98 13.98
CA ASN A 743 -29.52 36.77 15.41
C ASN A 743 -29.37 38.07 16.22
N ASP A 744 -30.49 38.56 16.74
CA ASP A 744 -30.67 39.84 17.46
C ASP A 744 -29.80 40.07 18.71
N ALA A 745 -28.96 39.09 19.07
CA ALA A 745 -27.98 39.16 20.13
C ALA A 745 -26.55 39.51 19.64
N VAL A 746 -26.31 39.64 18.32
CA VAL A 746 -24.98 39.72 17.70
C VAL A 746 -24.86 40.95 16.79
N THR A 747 -25.06 42.14 17.37
CA THR A 747 -25.00 43.47 16.70
C THR A 747 -23.65 43.87 16.06
N GLY A 748 -22.63 42.99 16.09
CA GLY A 748 -21.23 43.33 15.84
C GLY A 748 -20.60 44.31 16.86
N THR A 749 -19.39 44.78 16.56
CA THR A 749 -18.61 45.70 17.40
C THR A 749 -18.93 47.16 17.07
N LEU A 750 -20.02 47.66 17.64
CA LEU A 750 -20.50 49.02 17.39
C LEU A 750 -19.51 50.13 17.85
N PRO A 751 -19.46 51.29 17.15
CA PRO A 751 -18.58 52.40 17.51
C PRO A 751 -18.80 52.96 18.92
N THR A 752 -17.71 53.22 19.63
CA THR A 752 -17.70 53.82 20.97
C THR A 752 -17.11 55.23 20.98
N PHE A 753 -17.44 56.02 22.00
CA PHE A 753 -17.10 57.44 22.09
C PHE A 753 -16.55 57.78 23.48
N GLU A 754 -15.38 58.40 23.55
CA GLU A 754 -14.77 58.89 24.79
C GLU A 754 -14.41 60.39 24.70
N ILE A 755 -14.45 61.11 25.82
CA ILE A 755 -13.99 62.51 25.89
C ILE A 755 -12.58 62.54 26.48
N SER A 756 -11.60 62.78 25.61
CA SER A 756 -10.18 62.86 25.93
C SER A 756 -9.76 64.34 25.98
N GLY A 757 -9.77 64.94 27.17
CA GLY A 757 -9.36 66.33 27.36
C GLY A 757 -10.26 67.35 26.64
N SER A 758 -9.81 67.88 25.50
CA SER A 758 -10.55 68.86 24.68
C SER A 758 -11.05 68.29 23.35
N THR A 759 -11.05 66.98 23.21
CA THR A 759 -11.45 66.25 22.01
C THR A 759 -12.42 65.11 22.37
N VAL A 760 -13.22 64.71 21.39
CA VAL A 760 -13.98 63.46 21.39
C VAL A 760 -13.21 62.47 20.54
N GLU A 761 -12.93 61.30 21.11
CA GLU A 761 -12.33 60.16 20.42
C GLU A 761 -13.45 59.17 20.08
N ILE A 762 -13.35 58.58 18.89
CA ILE A 762 -14.29 57.63 18.31
C ILE A 762 -13.48 56.40 18.00
N VAL A 763 -13.85 55.27 18.59
CA VAL A 763 -13.20 53.98 18.39
C VAL A 763 -14.20 53.05 17.70
N HIS A 764 -13.88 52.61 16.50
CA HIS A 764 -14.70 51.68 15.71
C HIS A 764 -13.83 50.57 15.11
N VAL A 765 -14.45 49.47 14.69
CA VAL A 765 -13.76 48.47 13.88
C VAL A 765 -13.95 48.76 12.39
N GLU A 766 -12.93 48.46 11.60
CA GLU A 766 -12.98 48.44 10.14
C GLU A 766 -12.64 47.02 9.69
N ARG A 767 -13.48 46.42 8.85
CA ARG A 767 -13.19 45.15 8.19
C ARG A 767 -11.97 45.35 7.31
N THR A 768 -10.96 44.52 7.52
CA THR A 768 -9.71 44.50 6.78
C THR A 768 -9.76 43.47 5.64
N GLY A 769 -8.74 43.50 4.78
CA GLY A 769 -8.71 42.78 3.51
C GLY A 769 -9.07 43.69 2.32
N ALA A 770 -8.38 43.52 1.20
CA ALA A 770 -8.56 44.31 -0.02
C ALA A 770 -9.93 44.13 -0.70
N ILE A 771 -10.76 43.24 -0.15
CA ILE A 771 -11.98 42.70 -0.76
C ILE A 771 -13.25 42.99 0.05
N SER A 772 -13.17 43.79 1.12
CA SER A 772 -14.34 44.17 1.91
C SER A 772 -15.43 44.85 1.07
N GLY A 773 -15.06 45.53 -0.02
CA GLY A 773 -16.02 46.24 -0.88
C GLY A 773 -16.78 47.35 -0.16
N ILE A 774 -16.26 47.81 0.99
CA ILE A 774 -16.86 48.86 1.81
C ILE A 774 -15.79 49.83 2.33
N SER A 775 -16.14 51.11 2.35
CA SER A 775 -15.33 52.18 2.93
C SER A 775 -15.95 52.78 4.18
N TYR A 776 -15.09 53.16 5.12
CA TYR A 776 -15.45 53.77 6.40
C TYR A 776 -15.10 55.26 6.38
N SER A 777 -16.01 56.09 6.90
CA SER A 777 -15.71 57.50 7.16
C SER A 777 -16.39 58.01 8.42
N VAL A 778 -15.60 58.57 9.33
CA VAL A 778 -16.13 59.31 10.49
C VAL A 778 -16.61 60.69 10.02
N GLN A 779 -17.88 60.99 10.29
CA GLN A 779 -18.55 62.22 9.84
C GLN A 779 -19.18 62.97 11.01
N GLN A 780 -19.16 64.31 10.94
CA GLN A 780 -19.80 65.19 11.91
C GLN A 780 -20.86 66.11 11.27
N THR A 781 -21.90 66.46 12.04
CA THR A 781 -22.87 67.53 11.72
C THR A 781 -23.17 68.36 12.98
N PRO A 782 -23.42 69.68 12.88
CA PRO A 782 -23.85 70.48 14.03
C PRO A 782 -25.28 70.16 14.50
N GLU A 783 -26.11 69.54 13.65
CA GLU A 783 -27.53 69.30 13.94
C GLU A 783 -28.12 68.14 13.09
N LEU A 784 -29.09 67.39 13.66
CA LEU A 784 -29.62 66.13 13.10
C LEU A 784 -30.73 66.30 12.04
N VAL A 785 -31.31 67.49 11.86
CA VAL A 785 -32.32 67.76 10.81
C VAL A 785 -31.70 68.30 9.51
N SER A 786 -30.41 68.63 9.52
CA SER A 786 -29.61 68.97 8.34
C SER A 786 -28.90 67.73 7.75
N PRO A 787 -28.93 67.54 6.42
CA PRO A 787 -28.19 66.47 5.75
C PRO A 787 -26.69 66.75 5.61
N ALA A 788 -26.18 67.88 6.10
CA ALA A 788 -24.80 68.35 5.87
C ALA A 788 -23.75 67.68 6.78
N TRP A 789 -23.61 66.36 6.66
CA TRP A 789 -22.51 65.60 7.26
C TRP A 789 -21.17 65.90 6.57
N THR A 790 -20.07 65.97 7.33
CA THR A 790 -18.74 66.25 6.78
C THR A 790 -17.62 65.54 7.56
N THR A 791 -16.56 65.14 6.86
CA THR A 791 -15.31 64.63 7.45
C THR A 791 -14.35 65.76 7.87
N ALA A 792 -14.65 67.02 7.57
CA ALA A 792 -13.79 68.15 7.89
C ALA A 792 -13.63 68.32 9.42
N GLY A 793 -12.39 68.38 9.91
CA GLY A 793 -12.09 68.49 11.35
C GLY A 793 -12.13 67.17 12.11
N VAL A 794 -12.08 66.04 11.38
CA VAL A 794 -11.80 64.69 11.90
C VAL A 794 -10.35 64.34 11.59
N SER A 795 -9.64 63.71 12.52
CA SER A 795 -8.26 63.21 12.32
C SER A 795 -8.11 61.79 12.85
N LEU A 796 -7.49 60.90 12.07
CA LEU A 796 -7.02 59.60 12.54
C LEU A 796 -5.89 59.80 13.58
N ILE A 797 -5.94 59.10 14.71
CA ILE A 797 -4.93 59.17 15.77
C ILE A 797 -4.34 57.82 16.20
N GLY A 798 -4.91 56.69 15.74
CA GLY A 798 -4.36 55.36 15.97
C GLY A 798 -5.13 54.25 15.25
N GLU A 799 -4.46 53.14 14.99
CA GLU A 799 -5.03 51.88 14.47
C GLU A 799 -4.41 50.70 15.23
N SER A 800 -5.13 49.58 15.35
CA SER A 800 -4.56 48.31 15.84
C SER A 800 -3.94 47.50 14.70
N ALA A 801 -3.28 46.38 15.06
CA ALA A 801 -3.08 45.29 14.11
C ALA A 801 -4.43 44.70 13.66
N ASP A 802 -4.40 43.96 12.55
CA ASP A 802 -5.48 43.08 12.13
C ASP A 802 -5.67 41.94 13.14
N VAL A 803 -6.92 41.61 13.45
CA VAL A 803 -7.34 40.45 14.23
C VAL A 803 -8.66 39.96 13.63
N ASP A 804 -8.68 38.72 13.16
CA ASP A 804 -9.86 38.04 12.60
C ASP A 804 -10.55 38.81 11.44
N GLY A 805 -9.78 39.51 10.60
CA GLY A 805 -10.31 40.29 9.48
C GLY A 805 -10.91 41.64 9.89
N PHE A 806 -10.51 42.17 11.04
CA PHE A 806 -10.85 43.51 11.50
C PHE A 806 -9.65 44.21 12.16
N LYS A 807 -9.56 45.53 11.96
CA LYS A 807 -8.70 46.42 12.78
C LYS A 807 -9.56 47.41 13.56
N THR A 808 -9.11 47.79 14.74
CA THR A 808 -9.69 48.90 15.51
C THR A 808 -9.06 50.21 15.06
N VAL A 809 -9.87 51.21 14.76
CA VAL A 809 -9.46 52.55 14.30
C VAL A 809 -9.94 53.61 15.28
N THR A 810 -9.08 54.56 15.60
CA THR A 810 -9.37 55.68 16.51
C THR A 810 -9.28 57.01 15.80
N ASN A 811 -10.43 57.68 15.63
CA ASN A 811 -10.51 59.04 15.11
C ASN A 811 -10.78 60.04 16.24
N GLN A 812 -10.34 61.28 16.03
CA GLN A 812 -10.47 62.37 16.99
C GLN A 812 -11.13 63.59 16.34
N VAL A 813 -12.00 64.25 17.10
CA VAL A 813 -12.70 65.49 16.73
C VAL A 813 -12.61 66.49 17.87
N SER A 814 -12.37 67.78 17.59
CA SER A 814 -12.35 68.83 18.63
C SER A 814 -13.69 68.94 19.37
N ALA A 815 -13.68 69.11 20.69
CA ALA A 815 -14.88 69.32 21.51
C ALA A 815 -15.28 70.81 21.65
N ASP A 816 -14.69 71.68 20.81
CA ASP A 816 -14.78 73.14 20.90
C ASP A 816 -16.11 73.79 20.46
N ALA A 817 -16.93 73.10 19.67
CA ALA A 817 -18.22 73.62 19.22
C ALA A 817 -19.35 73.21 20.16
N ALA A 818 -20.35 74.09 20.30
CA ALA A 818 -21.42 73.94 21.29
C ALA A 818 -22.32 72.71 21.09
N VAL A 819 -22.41 72.18 19.87
CA VAL A 819 -23.09 70.91 19.53
C VAL A 819 -22.36 70.27 18.35
N LYS A 820 -22.06 68.96 18.46
CA LYS A 820 -21.61 68.10 17.36
C LYS A 820 -22.30 66.74 17.50
N PHE A 821 -22.87 66.26 16.40
CA PHE A 821 -23.30 64.86 16.25
C PHE A 821 -22.26 64.15 15.38
N LEU A 822 -22.00 62.89 15.69
CA LEU A 822 -20.93 62.09 15.13
C LEU A 822 -21.51 60.75 14.68
N LYS A 823 -21.01 60.21 13.58
CA LYS A 823 -21.28 58.83 13.13
C LYS A 823 -20.05 58.25 12.45
N VAL A 824 -19.93 56.93 12.49
CA VAL A 824 -19.19 56.18 11.47
C VAL A 824 -20.17 55.93 10.32
N PHE A 825 -19.75 56.22 9.10
CA PHE A 825 -20.51 55.96 7.89
C PHE A 825 -19.82 54.88 7.09
N VAL A 826 -20.48 53.72 6.98
CA VAL A 826 -20.11 52.63 6.08
C VAL A 826 -20.82 52.87 4.74
N ALA A 827 -20.10 52.68 3.64
CA ALA A 827 -20.62 52.71 2.28
C ALA A 827 -20.06 51.52 1.48
N GLU A 828 -20.85 50.97 0.56
CA GLU A 828 -20.38 50.04 -0.47
C GLU A 828 -19.64 50.84 -1.57
N ASP A 829 -18.52 50.29 -2.08
CA ASP A 829 -17.54 50.98 -2.95
C ASP A 829 -17.81 50.85 -4.47
#